data_AF-A0A7S3ESN3-F1
#
_entry.id   AF-A0A7S3ESN3-F1
#
_cell.length_a   1.000
_cell.length_b   1.000
_cell.length_c   1.000
_cell.angle_alpha   90.00
_cell.angle_beta   90.00
_cell.angle_gamma   90.00
#
_symmetry.space_group_name_H-M   'P 1'
#
loop_
_entity.id
_entity.type
_entity.pdbx_description
1 polymer ?
#
loop_
_entity_poly.entity_id
_entity_poly.type
_entity_poly.pdbx_seq_one_letter_code
_entity_poly.pdbx_strand_id
1 'polypeptide(L)'
;VFEAFDEDLLFREQQAPWWSLKKQFKGVFHNVSRVLDCVSCQKCRLHAKVTMLGFGSALKMLLLPTELISSSFTRDEVVALFNTLAKFSSAIHYVKELTQLQFDMYNKVDSTADTVPKPPFPPPKLPTARAIPATTPVAATTPIATPSPPSLSHDATVGSTVGSNPGSGIPYALLDTALGTVAAASARGVLGQQVEILVVDRLLQGDAAMALLLKHFGSAPTLNAHLQAALQKPILASAGGGASLPAVVTTSTPSAAVAAAAKSKPVDVAVIGSGVAGLTATLRLLDRGAKVALIDKEKRLGGNSAKASSGINGCCPDHSRSDHNVDDSIAAFAADTAKSAKREASDMIQLLVESSKSAIEWLLKRTSIDLTKMAQLGGHSYARTHRPSNGMIGAELVYALQREVKKFESSGQLQLMQGTKVTSLLQDGSGRVTGVAYEQGGAEGQLLVPETVLATGGFANDRTNTSLLAKHRPDLLRFPTTNGEWATGDGMKMAMAIGAGTVDMDKVQIHPTGFVDPTDVSASTKVLCGEMMRGVGGILVSPQGTRFVNELSPRDKVVEAQLETGADEFGLILNEAMAKEAGKHVELYTKKGLLTKVKGVAGIAEWMAGSSGVAGASDASALANALESSLAAYNAAAAQGRDEFGKVYFHNAPIPLNETLYVGRIVPVLHYCMGGITFNQMGDVLRTDGSVVPGLHAAGEVTGGVHGENRLGGNSLLECTVFGSIVGEKIEFEVVEAAAASEGSAEAGVNEAAAVGGGGAVGAASRKISRAELSAHKDDVWVAIHGKVYDLSGFVEEHPAGPESITKLAGTDGTEMYETVHNEQMLAEFETDIVGILSDD
;
A
#
# COMPACT_ATOMS: atom_id res chain seq x y z
N VAL A 1 -11.28 -58.08 22.29
CA VAL A 1 -10.18 -57.13 22.60
C VAL A 1 -10.71 -55.77 23.03
N PHE A 2 -11.75 -55.24 22.37
CA PHE A 2 -12.30 -53.92 22.69
C PHE A 2 -13.36 -53.87 23.81
N GLU A 3 -13.92 -55.01 24.24
CA GLU A 3 -14.83 -55.05 25.41
C GLU A 3 -14.12 -55.09 26.77
N ALA A 4 -12.78 -55.08 26.81
CA ALA A 4 -12.00 -55.24 28.05
C ALA A 4 -11.45 -53.93 28.61
N PHE A 5 -11.69 -52.79 27.96
CA PHE A 5 -11.09 -51.51 28.34
C PHE A 5 -12.17 -50.46 28.62
N ASP A 6 -12.52 -50.31 29.90
CA ASP A 6 -13.38 -49.25 30.41
C ASP A 6 -12.49 -48.14 30.99
N GLU A 7 -12.41 -47.00 30.30
CA GLU A 7 -11.50 -45.90 30.66
C GLU A 7 -11.91 -45.15 31.93
N ASP A 8 -13.21 -45.16 32.27
CA ASP A 8 -13.76 -44.48 33.44
C ASP A 8 -13.22 -45.06 34.75
N LEU A 9 -12.76 -46.31 34.71
CA LEU A 9 -12.16 -47.01 35.84
C LEU A 9 -10.68 -46.68 36.03
N LEU A 10 -9.99 -46.10 35.04
CA LEU A 10 -8.55 -45.82 35.09
C LEU A 10 -8.19 -44.70 36.09
N PHE A 11 -9.15 -43.79 36.35
CA PHE A 11 -8.97 -42.59 37.16
C PHE A 11 -9.74 -42.62 38.49
N ARG A 12 -10.38 -43.74 38.85
CA ARG A 12 -11.08 -43.92 40.12
C ARG A 12 -10.19 -44.71 41.09
N GLU A 13 -9.61 -44.03 42.07
CA GLU A 13 -8.48 -44.51 42.89
C GLU A 13 -8.72 -45.74 43.79
N GLN A 14 -9.90 -46.36 43.84
CA GLN A 14 -10.23 -47.32 44.91
C GLN A 14 -10.68 -48.73 44.53
N GLN A 15 -10.60 -49.19 43.27
CA GLN A 15 -10.82 -50.62 42.99
C GLN A 15 -9.76 -51.22 42.05
N ALA A 16 -9.15 -52.32 42.51
CA ALA A 16 -8.26 -53.15 41.71
C ALA A 16 -9.06 -53.91 40.64
N PRO A 17 -8.52 -54.10 39.42
CA PRO A 17 -7.09 -54.06 39.12
C PRO A 17 -6.76 -52.98 38.09
N TRP A 18 -6.72 -51.71 38.52
CA TRP A 18 -6.16 -50.58 37.76
C TRP A 18 -4.75 -50.87 37.22
N TRP A 19 -3.97 -51.71 37.93
CA TRP A 19 -2.66 -52.18 37.47
C TRP A 19 -2.76 -53.07 36.22
N SER A 20 -3.82 -53.89 36.11
CA SER A 20 -4.03 -54.74 34.93
C SER A 20 -4.50 -53.92 33.73
N LEU A 21 -5.32 -52.89 33.95
CA LEU A 21 -5.78 -51.95 32.92
C LEU A 21 -4.62 -51.11 32.38
N LYS A 22 -3.74 -50.58 33.25
CA LYS A 22 -2.49 -49.90 32.80
C LYS A 22 -1.60 -50.82 31.97
N LYS A 23 -1.49 -52.11 32.36
CA LYS A 23 -0.67 -53.09 31.64
C LYS A 23 -1.29 -53.49 30.29
N GLN A 24 -2.61 -53.66 30.22
CA GLN A 24 -3.34 -53.92 28.98
C GLN A 24 -3.25 -52.72 28.03
N PHE A 25 -3.47 -51.50 28.53
CA PHE A 25 -3.37 -50.28 27.75
C PHE A 25 -1.97 -50.09 27.18
N LYS A 26 -0.92 -50.30 28.00
CA LYS A 26 0.48 -50.30 27.52
C LYS A 26 0.71 -51.34 26.42
N GLY A 27 0.11 -52.52 26.54
CA GLY A 27 0.16 -53.57 25.52
C GLY A 27 -0.49 -53.16 24.20
N VAL A 28 -1.69 -52.57 24.25
CA VAL A 28 -2.41 -52.06 23.07
C VAL A 28 -1.60 -50.95 22.41
N PHE A 29 -1.08 -50.00 23.18
CA PHE A 29 -0.29 -48.88 22.67
C PHE A 29 0.99 -49.34 21.97
N HIS A 30 1.66 -50.35 22.55
CA HIS A 30 2.84 -50.96 21.95
C HIS A 30 2.50 -51.74 20.66
N ASN A 31 1.36 -52.43 20.64
CA ASN A 31 0.89 -53.14 19.45
C ASN A 31 0.54 -52.18 18.32
N VAL A 32 -0.15 -51.08 18.61
CA VAL A 32 -0.44 -50.03 17.61
C VAL A 32 0.87 -49.43 17.09
N SER A 33 1.81 -49.11 17.96
CA SER A 33 3.14 -48.61 17.56
C SER A 33 3.88 -49.60 16.64
N ARG A 34 3.78 -50.91 16.90
CA ARG A 34 4.34 -51.95 16.03
C ARG A 34 3.60 -52.10 14.71
N VAL A 35 2.29 -51.93 14.68
CA VAL A 35 1.52 -51.90 13.41
C VAL A 35 1.94 -50.70 12.56
N LEU A 36 2.28 -49.58 13.18
CA LEU A 36 2.80 -48.41 12.46
C LEU A 36 4.15 -48.70 11.77
N ASP A 37 4.96 -49.63 12.28
CA ASP A 37 6.17 -50.10 11.58
C ASP A 37 5.91 -50.86 10.29
N CYS A 38 4.69 -51.35 10.10
CA CYS A 38 4.27 -52.00 8.85
C CYS A 38 3.75 -50.99 7.81
N VAL A 39 3.56 -49.71 8.18
CA VAL A 39 3.09 -48.68 7.25
C VAL A 39 4.22 -48.31 6.28
N SER A 40 4.07 -48.64 4.99
CA SER A 40 5.10 -48.48 3.96
C SER A 40 5.47 -47.01 3.70
N CYS A 41 4.50 -46.10 3.84
CA CYS A 41 4.75 -44.66 3.74
C CYS A 41 5.52 -44.16 4.97
N GLN A 42 6.78 -43.78 4.77
CA GLN A 42 7.68 -43.30 5.83
C GLN A 42 7.16 -42.03 6.51
N LYS A 43 6.51 -41.14 5.76
CA LYS A 43 5.90 -39.92 6.29
C LYS A 43 4.72 -40.24 7.21
N CYS A 44 3.81 -41.12 6.79
CA CYS A 44 2.69 -41.57 7.62
C CYS A 44 3.18 -42.30 8.88
N ARG A 45 4.19 -43.16 8.74
CA ARG A 45 4.83 -43.86 9.86
C ARG A 45 5.44 -42.89 10.87
N LEU A 46 6.23 -41.92 10.40
CA LEU A 46 6.89 -40.93 11.26
C LEU A 46 5.87 -40.06 12.00
N HIS A 47 4.89 -39.48 11.29
CA HIS A 47 3.88 -38.65 11.93
C HIS A 47 3.03 -39.43 12.93
N ALA A 48 2.62 -40.65 12.59
CA ALA A 48 1.86 -41.49 13.51
C ALA A 48 2.70 -41.86 14.74
N LYS A 49 4.00 -42.17 14.57
CA LYS A 49 4.89 -42.46 15.70
C LYS A 49 5.15 -41.26 16.60
N VAL A 50 5.34 -40.07 16.04
CA VAL A 50 5.51 -38.83 16.82
C VAL A 50 4.22 -38.51 17.60
N THR A 51 3.06 -38.65 16.98
CA THR A 51 1.77 -38.46 17.68
C THR A 51 1.55 -39.51 18.76
N MET A 52 1.86 -40.78 18.51
CA MET A 52 1.80 -41.83 19.53
C MET A 52 2.79 -41.60 20.67
N LEU A 53 4.00 -41.13 20.38
CA LEU A 53 4.96 -40.74 21.42
C LEU A 53 4.41 -39.60 22.27
N GLY A 54 3.80 -38.58 21.65
CA GLY A 54 3.19 -37.47 22.37
C GLY A 54 2.05 -37.88 23.30
N PHE A 55 1.18 -38.79 22.85
CA PHE A 55 0.16 -39.41 23.71
C PHE A 55 0.77 -40.23 24.85
N GLY A 56 1.82 -41.01 24.55
CA GLY A 56 2.58 -41.74 25.56
C GLY A 56 3.17 -40.82 26.62
N SER A 57 3.73 -39.69 26.20
CA SER A 57 4.26 -38.65 27.10
C SER A 57 3.17 -38.02 27.95
N ALA A 58 2.00 -37.69 27.37
CA ALA A 58 0.86 -37.14 28.12
C ALA A 58 0.43 -38.10 29.24
N LEU A 59 0.30 -39.38 28.91
CA LEU A 59 -0.10 -40.41 29.86
C LEU A 59 0.98 -40.66 30.92
N LYS A 60 2.25 -40.66 30.53
CA LYS A 60 3.38 -40.73 31.47
C LYS A 60 3.32 -39.57 32.47
N MET A 61 2.90 -38.38 32.03
CA MET A 61 2.77 -37.20 32.88
C MET A 61 1.58 -37.30 33.84
N LEU A 62 0.47 -37.88 33.38
CA LEU A 62 -0.74 -38.09 34.18
C LEU A 62 -0.61 -39.26 35.17
N LEU A 63 0.24 -40.25 34.88
CA LEU A 63 0.31 -41.49 35.64
C LEU A 63 1.59 -41.66 36.48
N LEU A 64 2.60 -40.82 36.29
CA LEU A 64 3.79 -40.77 37.16
C LEU A 64 3.54 -39.90 38.40
N PRO A 65 4.05 -40.31 39.58
CA PRO A 65 4.05 -39.45 40.76
C PRO A 65 4.78 -38.13 40.48
N THR A 66 4.24 -37.02 40.95
CA THR A 66 4.69 -35.65 40.64
C THR A 66 6.19 -35.43 40.90
N GLU A 67 6.74 -36.10 41.91
CA GLU A 67 8.14 -35.99 42.31
C GLU A 67 9.12 -36.60 41.30
N LEU A 68 8.64 -37.49 40.43
CA LEU A 68 9.45 -38.13 39.39
C LEU A 68 9.29 -37.45 38.02
N ILE A 69 8.35 -36.53 37.84
CA ILE A 69 8.04 -35.92 36.54
C ILE A 69 9.22 -35.07 36.04
N SER A 70 9.87 -34.30 36.91
CA SER A 70 10.91 -33.33 36.52
C SER A 70 12.16 -33.93 35.89
N SER A 71 12.44 -35.21 36.13
CA SER A 71 13.59 -35.95 35.59
C SER A 71 13.21 -37.07 34.60
N SER A 72 11.91 -37.27 34.34
CA SER A 72 11.43 -38.44 33.60
C SER A 72 11.23 -38.22 32.10
N PHE A 73 11.25 -37.00 31.59
CA PHE A 73 10.95 -36.72 30.18
C PHE A 73 12.18 -36.37 29.36
N THR A 74 12.32 -37.02 28.20
CA THR A 74 13.32 -36.63 27.21
C THR A 74 12.81 -35.45 26.38
N ARG A 75 13.73 -34.70 25.75
CA ARG A 75 13.37 -33.57 24.87
C ARG A 75 12.41 -34.01 23.76
N ASP A 76 12.60 -35.20 23.20
CA ASP A 76 11.73 -35.77 22.17
C ASP A 76 10.32 -36.07 22.68
N GLU A 77 10.20 -36.59 23.92
CA GLU A 77 8.91 -36.83 24.56
C GLU A 77 8.13 -35.53 24.78
N VAL A 78 8.81 -34.44 25.18
CA VAL A 78 8.22 -33.12 25.37
C VAL A 78 7.81 -32.49 24.03
N VAL A 79 8.69 -32.52 23.04
CA VAL A 79 8.40 -31.99 21.69
C VAL A 79 7.23 -32.76 21.04
N ALA A 80 7.18 -34.08 21.20
CA ALA A 80 6.08 -34.91 20.72
C ALA A 80 4.76 -34.57 21.42
N LEU A 81 4.79 -34.30 22.73
CA LEU A 81 3.62 -33.90 23.52
C LEU A 81 3.04 -32.57 23.03
N PHE A 82 3.87 -31.52 22.91
CA PHE A 82 3.42 -30.21 22.44
C PHE A 82 2.94 -30.23 20.99
N ASN A 83 3.60 -30.99 20.10
CA ASN A 83 3.12 -31.17 18.74
C ASN A 83 1.77 -31.88 18.68
N THR A 84 1.55 -32.85 19.56
CA THR A 84 0.26 -33.56 19.65
C THR A 84 -0.82 -32.60 20.16
N LEU A 85 -0.55 -31.84 21.22
CA LEU A 85 -1.49 -30.83 21.75
C LEU A 85 -1.84 -29.74 20.74
N ALA A 86 -0.85 -29.22 19.99
CA ALA A 86 -1.08 -28.21 18.96
C ALA A 86 -2.03 -28.71 17.87
N LYS A 87 -1.85 -29.96 17.42
CA LYS A 87 -2.75 -30.59 16.44
C LYS A 87 -4.18 -30.76 16.98
N PHE A 88 -4.34 -31.14 18.24
CA PHE A 88 -5.66 -31.21 18.86
C PHE A 88 -6.30 -29.83 19.04
N SER A 89 -5.51 -28.81 19.40
CA SER A 89 -5.98 -27.43 19.49
C SER A 89 -6.53 -26.91 18.15
N SER A 90 -5.80 -27.14 17.05
CA SER A 90 -6.32 -26.84 15.71
C SER A 90 -7.55 -27.67 15.35
N ALA A 91 -7.60 -28.95 15.73
CA ALA A 91 -8.76 -29.80 15.49
C ALA A 91 -10.02 -29.31 16.22
N ILE A 92 -9.91 -28.70 17.40
CA ILE A 92 -11.04 -28.10 18.14
C ILE A 92 -11.68 -26.96 17.34
N HIS A 93 -10.90 -26.16 16.60
CA HIS A 93 -11.44 -25.13 15.71
C HIS A 93 -12.29 -25.74 14.58
N TYR A 94 -11.83 -26.86 14.01
CA TYR A 94 -12.57 -27.60 13.00
C TYR A 94 -13.78 -28.35 13.55
N VAL A 95 -13.79 -28.73 14.84
CA VAL A 95 -14.99 -29.33 15.46
C VAL A 95 -16.17 -28.36 15.38
N LYS A 96 -15.95 -27.05 15.52
CA LYS A 96 -17.02 -26.05 15.40
C LYS A 96 -17.57 -25.98 13.97
N GLU A 97 -16.70 -25.98 12.97
CA GLU A 97 -17.08 -26.01 11.55
C GLU A 97 -17.75 -27.33 11.16
N LEU A 98 -17.20 -28.47 11.57
CA LEU A 98 -17.77 -29.80 11.30
C LEU A 98 -19.11 -29.99 12.00
N THR A 99 -19.26 -29.46 13.23
CA THR A 99 -20.54 -29.46 13.95
C THR A 99 -21.57 -28.61 13.20
N GLN A 100 -21.17 -27.42 12.72
CA GLN A 100 -22.04 -26.56 11.92
C GLN A 100 -22.42 -27.23 10.59
N LEU A 101 -21.47 -27.81 9.88
CA LEU A 101 -21.70 -28.56 8.64
C LEU A 101 -22.62 -29.77 8.87
N GLN A 102 -22.47 -30.46 10.00
CA GLN A 102 -23.35 -31.55 10.39
C GLN A 102 -24.78 -31.05 10.66
N PHE A 103 -24.94 -29.92 11.36
CA PHE A 103 -26.25 -29.29 11.56
C PHE A 103 -26.87 -28.82 10.23
N ASP A 104 -26.08 -28.22 9.35
CA ASP A 104 -26.53 -27.76 8.04
C ASP A 104 -26.90 -28.94 7.14
N MET A 105 -26.21 -30.08 7.26
CA MET A 105 -26.59 -31.35 6.62
C MET A 105 -27.92 -31.87 7.17
N TYR A 106 -28.12 -31.88 8.50
CA TYR A 106 -29.40 -32.29 9.09
C TYR A 106 -30.56 -31.36 8.69
N ASN A 107 -30.31 -30.06 8.57
CA ASN A 107 -31.30 -29.06 8.17
C ASN A 107 -31.62 -29.07 6.66
N LYS A 108 -30.79 -29.74 5.84
CA LYS A 108 -31.01 -29.92 4.39
C LYS A 108 -31.73 -31.22 4.04
N VAL A 109 -31.97 -32.14 4.99
CA VAL A 109 -32.76 -33.35 4.74
C VAL A 109 -34.24 -33.01 4.87
N ASP A 110 -34.96 -33.22 3.76
CA ASP A 110 -36.39 -32.96 3.59
C ASP A 110 -37.24 -33.52 4.73
N SER A 111 -38.17 -32.71 5.25
CA SER A 111 -39.08 -33.02 6.37
C SER A 111 -40.17 -34.06 6.06
N THR A 112 -39.98 -34.92 5.06
CA THR A 112 -40.99 -35.88 4.58
C THR A 112 -40.63 -37.36 4.77
N ALA A 113 -39.49 -37.69 5.39
CA ALA A 113 -39.13 -39.07 5.72
C ALA A 113 -39.22 -39.34 7.22
N ASP A 114 -40.17 -40.18 7.64
CA ASP A 114 -40.49 -40.60 9.02
C ASP A 114 -39.37 -41.39 9.75
N THR A 115 -38.14 -41.37 9.26
CA THR A 115 -37.00 -42.06 9.87
C THR A 115 -35.73 -41.21 9.78
N VAL A 116 -35.70 -40.05 10.42
CA VAL A 116 -34.45 -39.31 10.66
C VAL A 116 -33.95 -39.62 12.08
N PRO A 117 -32.72 -40.16 12.26
CA PRO A 117 -32.16 -40.38 13.59
C PRO A 117 -31.96 -39.05 14.32
N LYS A 118 -32.39 -38.97 15.58
CA LYS A 118 -32.19 -37.78 16.42
C LYS A 118 -30.70 -37.54 16.65
N PRO A 119 -30.19 -36.29 16.56
CA PRO A 119 -28.78 -36.02 16.83
C PRO A 119 -28.39 -36.44 18.26
N PRO A 120 -27.18 -37.00 18.46
CA PRO A 120 -26.79 -37.59 19.75
C PRO A 120 -26.61 -36.57 20.88
N PHE A 121 -26.53 -35.27 20.57
CA PHE A 121 -26.41 -34.20 21.58
C PHE A 121 -27.25 -32.98 21.20
N PRO A 122 -27.85 -32.26 22.18
CA PRO A 122 -28.54 -31.01 21.94
C PRO A 122 -27.57 -29.89 21.52
N PRO A 123 -28.04 -28.88 20.76
CA PRO A 123 -27.19 -27.77 20.32
C PRO A 123 -26.59 -27.02 21.51
N PRO A 124 -25.34 -26.53 21.42
CA PRO A 124 -24.71 -25.79 22.49
C PRO A 124 -25.47 -24.49 22.74
N LYS A 125 -25.94 -24.28 23.97
CA LYS A 125 -26.56 -23.01 24.38
C LYS A 125 -25.47 -21.94 24.42
N LEU A 126 -25.54 -20.96 23.52
CA LEU A 126 -24.78 -19.72 23.63
C LEU A 126 -25.09 -19.05 24.99
N PRO A 127 -24.10 -18.56 25.74
CA PRO A 127 -24.37 -17.83 26.97
C PRO A 127 -25.10 -16.52 26.62
N THR A 128 -26.38 -16.45 26.98
CA THR A 128 -27.15 -15.20 26.94
C THR A 128 -26.53 -14.20 27.90
N ALA A 129 -26.28 -12.97 27.43
CA ALA A 129 -25.91 -11.84 28.26
C ALA A 129 -26.85 -11.75 29.47
N ARG A 130 -26.33 -11.95 30.68
CA ARG A 130 -27.12 -11.81 31.90
C ARG A 130 -27.37 -10.33 32.14
N ALA A 131 -28.64 -9.93 32.09
CA ALA A 131 -29.10 -8.65 32.59
C ALA A 131 -28.76 -8.52 34.09
N ILE A 132 -28.18 -7.37 34.45
CA ILE A 132 -27.92 -6.99 35.85
C ILE A 132 -29.21 -6.39 36.41
N PRO A 133 -29.81 -6.94 37.50
CA PRO A 133 -30.92 -6.29 38.18
C PRO A 133 -30.42 -5.27 39.21
N ALA A 134 -31.08 -4.12 39.27
CA ALA A 134 -30.85 -3.08 40.25
C ALA A 134 -31.53 -3.37 41.61
N THR A 135 -30.94 -2.80 42.69
CA THR A 135 -31.47 -2.50 44.06
C THR A 135 -30.97 -3.33 45.28
N THR A 136 -29.91 -2.80 45.93
CA THR A 136 -29.73 -2.32 47.35
C THR A 136 -30.14 -3.15 48.59
N PRO A 137 -29.61 -2.86 49.82
CA PRO A 137 -28.23 -2.57 50.28
C PRO A 137 -27.84 -3.28 51.62
N VAL A 138 -26.56 -3.56 51.91
CA VAL A 138 -26.06 -3.74 53.30
C VAL A 138 -24.66 -3.13 53.46
N ALA A 139 -24.44 -2.58 54.65
CA ALA A 139 -23.50 -1.54 55.07
C ALA A 139 -22.01 -1.89 55.05
N ALA A 140 -21.23 -0.80 55.11
CA ALA A 140 -19.79 -0.70 55.02
C ALA A 140 -19.00 -1.45 56.11
N THR A 141 -17.92 -2.09 55.66
CA THR A 141 -16.71 -2.29 56.47
C THR A 141 -15.48 -1.93 55.63
N THR A 142 -14.55 -1.28 56.31
CA THR A 142 -13.32 -0.57 55.91
C THR A 142 -12.42 -1.26 54.86
N PRO A 143 -11.70 -0.47 54.02
CA PRO A 143 -10.86 -1.00 52.95
C PRO A 143 -9.51 -1.52 53.48
N ILE A 144 -9.16 -2.75 53.09
CA ILE A 144 -7.79 -3.27 53.16
C ILE A 144 -7.10 -2.94 51.84
N ALA A 145 -6.02 -2.18 51.91
CA ALA A 145 -5.20 -1.82 50.76
C ALA A 145 -4.50 -3.06 50.18
N THR A 146 -4.63 -3.26 48.86
CA THR A 146 -3.80 -4.19 48.08
C THR A 146 -2.80 -3.41 47.24
N PRO A 147 -1.50 -3.79 47.23
CA PRO A 147 -0.41 -2.97 46.72
C PRO A 147 -0.29 -3.00 45.19
N SER A 148 0.18 -1.87 44.64
CA SER A 148 0.51 -1.66 43.22
C SER A 148 1.65 -2.57 42.74
N PRO A 149 1.65 -2.98 41.46
CA PRO A 149 2.76 -3.71 40.84
C PRO A 149 4.00 -2.80 40.69
N PRO A 150 5.22 -3.30 40.94
CA PRO A 150 6.42 -2.48 40.95
C PRO A 150 6.87 -2.06 39.55
N SER A 151 7.28 -0.80 39.45
CA SER A 151 8.04 -0.20 38.37
C SER A 151 9.44 -0.83 38.29
N LEU A 152 9.81 -1.36 37.12
CA LEU A 152 11.20 -1.74 36.83
C LEU A 152 11.93 -0.54 36.23
N SER A 153 12.76 0.07 37.06
CA SER A 153 13.77 1.07 36.69
C SER A 153 14.98 0.40 36.02
N HIS A 154 15.58 1.13 35.08
CA HIS A 154 16.92 0.90 34.54
C HIS A 154 17.97 0.81 35.65
N ASP A 155 18.59 -0.36 35.80
CA ASP A 155 20.05 -0.60 35.81
C ASP A 155 20.39 -1.92 36.53
N ALA A 156 20.90 -2.90 35.77
CA ALA A 156 21.86 -3.91 36.24
C ALA A 156 22.34 -4.78 35.07
N THR A 157 23.64 -4.71 34.79
CA THR A 157 24.43 -5.54 33.87
C THR A 157 24.61 -6.97 34.39
N VAL A 158 24.19 -8.00 33.64
CA VAL A 158 24.77 -9.37 33.67
C VAL A 158 24.67 -9.97 32.26
N GLY A 159 25.81 -10.43 31.72
CA GLY A 159 26.03 -10.76 30.32
C GLY A 159 25.39 -12.06 29.81
N SER A 160 24.99 -12.04 28.53
CA SER A 160 24.57 -13.21 27.77
C SER A 160 25.78 -13.94 27.20
N THR A 161 25.98 -15.20 27.59
CA THR A 161 26.74 -16.16 26.78
C THR A 161 25.74 -17.08 26.07
N VAL A 162 25.53 -16.83 24.78
CA VAL A 162 24.79 -17.74 23.90
C VAL A 162 25.73 -18.90 23.57
N GLY A 163 25.49 -20.07 24.16
CA GLY A 163 26.28 -21.26 23.88
C GLY A 163 26.10 -21.73 22.43
N SER A 164 27.18 -21.81 21.66
CA SER A 164 27.26 -22.44 20.35
C SER A 164 27.53 -23.95 20.47
N ASN A 165 27.23 -24.71 19.42
CA ASN A 165 27.55 -26.14 19.35
C ASN A 165 29.08 -26.34 19.35
N PRO A 166 29.66 -27.10 20.30
CA PRO A 166 31.10 -27.36 20.29
C PRO A 166 31.42 -28.32 19.15
N GLY A 167 31.69 -27.75 17.98
CA GLY A 167 32.09 -28.46 16.77
C GLY A 167 31.63 -27.83 15.45
N SER A 168 30.55 -27.04 15.43
CA SER A 168 29.93 -26.60 14.16
C SER A 168 29.70 -25.09 14.00
N GLY A 169 29.95 -24.24 15.00
CA GLY A 169 29.91 -22.76 14.83
C GLY A 169 28.53 -22.13 14.51
N ILE A 170 27.48 -22.91 14.25
CA ILE A 170 26.11 -22.44 13.99
C ILE A 170 25.34 -22.30 15.32
N PRO A 171 24.61 -21.18 15.57
CA PRO A 171 23.70 -21.08 16.70
C PRO A 171 22.62 -22.18 16.67
N TYR A 172 22.36 -22.85 17.80
CA TYR A 172 21.42 -23.98 17.85
C TYR A 172 20.03 -23.68 17.28
N ALA A 173 19.51 -22.47 17.50
CA ALA A 173 18.23 -22.04 16.94
C ALA A 173 18.21 -22.00 15.41
N LEU A 174 19.33 -21.62 14.78
CA LEU A 174 19.47 -21.57 13.34
C LEU A 174 19.65 -22.98 12.74
N LEU A 175 20.42 -23.84 13.41
CA LEU A 175 20.60 -25.24 13.02
C LEU A 175 19.27 -26.02 13.09
N ASP A 176 18.50 -25.85 14.18
CA ASP A 176 17.19 -26.47 14.36
C ASP A 176 16.19 -26.00 13.29
N THR A 177 16.20 -24.70 12.96
CA THR A 177 15.35 -24.13 11.90
C THR A 177 15.73 -24.68 10.52
N ALA A 178 17.03 -24.81 10.23
CA ALA A 178 17.53 -25.34 8.96
C ALA A 178 17.19 -26.83 8.80
N LEU A 179 17.42 -27.65 9.83
CA LEU A 179 17.07 -29.08 9.80
C LEU A 179 15.56 -29.30 9.68
N GLY A 180 14.75 -28.51 10.40
CA GLY A 180 13.28 -28.54 10.28
C GLY A 180 12.80 -28.18 8.87
N THR A 181 13.50 -27.27 8.21
CA THR A 181 13.23 -26.88 6.83
C THR A 181 13.56 -27.98 5.83
N VAL A 182 14.72 -28.63 5.96
CA VAL A 182 15.10 -29.78 5.11
C VAL A 182 14.06 -30.88 5.22
N ALA A 183 13.65 -31.22 6.45
CA ALA A 183 12.63 -32.23 6.70
C ALA A 183 11.27 -31.86 6.07
N ALA A 184 10.85 -30.58 6.17
CA ALA A 184 9.61 -30.11 5.55
C ALA A 184 9.66 -30.10 4.01
N ALA A 185 10.83 -29.84 3.41
CA ALA A 185 11.04 -29.88 1.97
C ALA A 185 11.09 -31.31 1.42
N SER A 186 11.81 -32.22 2.09
CA SER A 186 11.82 -33.64 1.76
C SER A 186 10.42 -34.26 1.89
N ALA A 187 9.67 -33.90 2.93
CA ALA A 187 8.29 -34.34 3.12
C ALA A 187 7.30 -33.84 2.04
N ARG A 188 7.65 -32.80 1.28
CA ARG A 188 6.89 -32.29 0.12
C ARG A 188 7.38 -32.87 -1.21
N GLY A 189 8.38 -33.78 -1.20
CA GLY A 189 8.99 -34.34 -2.40
C GLY A 189 9.85 -33.35 -3.18
N VAL A 190 10.15 -32.18 -2.60
CA VAL A 190 10.94 -31.12 -3.24
C VAL A 190 12.42 -31.50 -3.28
N LEU A 191 12.90 -32.29 -2.31
CA LEU A 191 14.27 -32.79 -2.24
C LEU A 191 14.33 -34.29 -2.54
N GLY A 192 15.26 -34.67 -3.40
CA GLY A 192 15.63 -36.07 -3.59
C GLY A 192 16.49 -36.57 -2.42
N GLN A 193 16.40 -37.86 -2.09
CA GLN A 193 17.04 -38.48 -0.92
C GLN A 193 18.56 -38.22 -0.83
N GLN A 194 19.27 -38.18 -1.97
CA GLN A 194 20.70 -37.86 -2.00
C GLN A 194 21.02 -36.40 -1.65
N VAL A 195 20.20 -35.45 -2.11
CA VAL A 195 20.40 -34.02 -1.84
C VAL A 195 20.13 -33.73 -0.37
N GLU A 196 19.10 -34.34 0.21
CA GLU A 196 18.79 -34.24 1.63
C GLU A 196 19.97 -34.69 2.51
N ILE A 197 20.55 -35.86 2.25
CA ILE A 197 21.68 -36.40 3.02
C ILE A 197 22.88 -35.45 2.97
N LEU A 198 23.23 -34.94 1.78
CA LEU A 198 24.38 -34.06 1.60
C LEU A 198 24.19 -32.69 2.29
N VAL A 199 22.96 -32.16 2.26
CA VAL A 199 22.63 -30.89 2.94
C VAL A 199 22.68 -31.04 4.45
N VAL A 200 22.14 -32.15 5.00
CA VAL A 200 22.23 -32.44 6.44
C VAL A 200 23.67 -32.61 6.89
N ASP A 201 24.50 -33.32 6.11
CA ASP A 201 25.93 -33.50 6.41
C ASP A 201 26.66 -32.14 6.46
N ARG A 202 26.36 -31.22 5.54
CA ARG A 202 26.89 -29.85 5.56
C ARG A 202 26.47 -29.04 6.78
N LEU A 203 25.21 -29.16 7.20
CA LEU A 203 24.73 -28.48 8.41
C LEU A 203 25.41 -29.01 9.68
N LEU A 204 25.64 -30.33 9.75
CA LEU A 204 26.34 -30.96 10.87
C LEU A 204 27.84 -30.58 10.90
N GLN A 205 28.45 -30.35 9.74
CA GLN A 205 29.81 -29.85 9.59
C GLN A 205 29.94 -28.32 9.84
N GLY A 206 28.83 -27.63 10.11
CA GLY A 206 28.87 -26.21 10.49
C GLY A 206 28.76 -25.20 9.34
N ASP A 207 28.24 -25.62 8.18
CA ASP A 207 27.97 -24.71 7.06
C ASP A 207 26.81 -23.76 7.37
N ALA A 208 27.14 -22.62 8.00
CA ALA A 208 26.18 -21.57 8.37
C ALA A 208 25.47 -20.97 7.15
N ALA A 209 26.13 -20.95 5.98
CA ALA A 209 25.54 -20.49 4.74
C ALA A 209 24.46 -21.46 4.26
N MET A 210 24.69 -22.77 4.38
CA MET A 210 23.65 -23.79 4.13
C MET A 210 22.46 -23.61 5.09
N ALA A 211 22.72 -23.32 6.37
CA ALA A 211 21.67 -23.11 7.37
C ALA A 211 20.83 -21.86 7.10
N LEU A 212 21.46 -20.76 6.69
CA LEU A 212 20.77 -19.53 6.30
C LEU A 212 19.99 -19.71 4.99
N LEU A 213 20.58 -20.38 3.99
CA LEU A 213 19.91 -20.67 2.73
C LEU A 213 18.63 -21.46 2.98
N LEU A 214 18.66 -22.47 3.85
CA LEU A 214 17.46 -23.19 4.27
C LEU A 214 16.47 -22.28 5.00
N LYS A 215 16.92 -21.48 5.97
CA LYS A 215 16.03 -20.55 6.67
C LYS A 215 15.30 -19.59 5.72
N HIS A 216 15.96 -19.09 4.68
CA HIS A 216 15.42 -18.07 3.77
C HIS A 216 14.65 -18.65 2.60
N PHE A 217 15.08 -19.79 2.04
CA PHE A 217 14.49 -20.39 0.84
C PHE A 217 13.69 -21.67 1.11
N GLY A 218 13.55 -22.04 2.38
CA GLY A 218 12.95 -23.29 2.83
C GLY A 218 11.55 -23.62 2.33
N SER A 219 10.75 -22.59 2.11
CA SER A 219 9.38 -22.70 1.60
C SER A 219 9.29 -22.56 0.08
N ALA A 220 10.36 -22.09 -0.58
CA ALA A 220 10.36 -21.74 -2.00
C ALA A 220 10.31 -22.99 -2.92
N PRO A 221 9.59 -22.94 -4.07
CA PRO A 221 9.56 -24.03 -5.05
C PRO A 221 10.94 -24.36 -5.64
N THR A 222 11.86 -23.39 -5.62
CA THR A 222 13.21 -23.46 -6.17
C THR A 222 14.26 -23.97 -5.17
N LEU A 223 13.86 -24.37 -3.96
CA LEU A 223 14.78 -24.77 -2.90
C LEU A 223 15.78 -25.85 -3.33
N ASN A 224 15.33 -26.87 -4.08
CA ASN A 224 16.22 -27.95 -4.55
C ASN A 224 17.33 -27.43 -5.47
N ALA A 225 17.01 -26.49 -6.37
CA ALA A 225 18.00 -25.88 -7.27
C ALA A 225 19.03 -25.04 -6.49
N HIS A 226 18.57 -24.27 -5.49
CA HIS A 226 19.46 -23.51 -4.62
C HIS A 226 20.38 -24.40 -3.78
N LEU A 227 19.86 -25.50 -3.22
CA LEU A 227 20.65 -26.46 -2.45
C LEU A 227 21.67 -27.19 -3.32
N GLN A 228 21.29 -27.61 -4.54
CA GLN A 228 22.23 -28.23 -5.47
C GLN A 228 23.36 -27.28 -5.89
N ALA A 229 23.05 -26.00 -6.15
CA ALA A 229 24.05 -24.99 -6.44
C ALA A 229 24.98 -24.71 -5.24
N ALA A 230 24.44 -24.73 -4.01
CA ALA A 230 25.24 -24.54 -2.80
C ALA A 230 26.16 -25.74 -2.50
N LEU A 231 25.71 -26.97 -2.76
CA LEU A 231 26.50 -28.19 -2.59
C LEU A 231 27.72 -28.26 -3.52
N GLN A 232 27.71 -27.54 -4.65
CA GLN A 232 28.86 -27.45 -5.57
C GLN A 232 29.97 -26.50 -5.08
N LYS A 233 29.71 -25.65 -4.08
CA LYS A 233 30.70 -24.72 -3.51
C LYS A 233 31.36 -25.33 -2.27
N PRO A 234 32.64 -25.14 -1.95
CA PRO A 234 33.27 -25.69 -0.73
C PRO A 234 32.70 -25.05 0.56
N ILE A 235 32.79 -25.75 1.70
CA ILE A 235 32.37 -25.22 3.02
C ILE A 235 33.31 -24.07 3.39
N LEU A 236 32.77 -22.86 3.53
CA LEU A 236 33.51 -21.71 4.05
C LEU A 236 33.59 -21.83 5.57
N ALA A 237 34.70 -22.38 6.08
CA ALA A 237 34.99 -22.33 7.51
C ALA A 237 35.16 -20.87 7.96
N SER A 238 34.54 -20.49 9.07
CA SER A 238 34.76 -19.19 9.71
C SER A 238 36.25 -19.02 10.02
N ALA A 239 36.89 -18.03 9.39
CA ALA A 239 38.31 -17.76 9.54
C ALA A 239 38.62 -17.23 10.96
N GLY A 240 39.07 -18.12 11.83
CA GLY A 240 39.88 -17.79 12.99
C GLY A 240 41.29 -18.36 12.78
N GLY A 241 42.29 -17.49 12.60
CA GLY A 241 43.70 -17.88 12.54
C GLY A 241 44.48 -17.13 11.47
N GLY A 242 45.35 -16.22 11.90
CA GLY A 242 46.20 -15.42 11.02
C GLY A 242 47.20 -16.26 10.22
N ALA A 243 47.34 -15.93 8.95
CA ALA A 243 48.54 -16.21 8.16
C ALA A 243 48.70 -15.09 7.11
N SER A 244 49.87 -14.47 7.15
CA SER A 244 50.38 -13.48 6.20
C SER A 244 50.33 -14.02 4.75
N LEU A 245 49.94 -13.16 3.81
CA LEU A 245 50.15 -13.38 2.37
C LEU A 245 50.99 -12.22 1.79
N PRO A 246 51.88 -12.51 0.82
CA PRO A 246 52.99 -11.64 0.45
C PRO A 246 52.57 -10.52 -0.50
N ALA A 247 53.32 -9.43 -0.41
CA ALA A 247 53.24 -8.27 -1.28
C ALA A 247 53.44 -8.65 -2.75
N VAL A 248 52.55 -8.17 -3.61
CA VAL A 248 52.80 -8.03 -5.05
C VAL A 248 52.72 -6.55 -5.41
N VAL A 249 53.74 -6.16 -6.18
CA VAL A 249 54.21 -4.82 -6.48
C VAL A 249 53.20 -4.00 -7.28
N THR A 250 53.07 -2.74 -6.86
CA THR A 250 52.38 -1.64 -7.52
C THR A 250 53.05 -1.23 -8.84
N THR A 251 52.27 -1.02 -9.90
CA THR A 251 52.52 0.08 -10.85
C THR A 251 51.25 0.55 -11.56
N SER A 252 50.96 1.85 -11.38
CA SER A 252 50.37 2.84 -12.29
C SER A 252 49.25 3.66 -11.66
N THR A 253 49.59 4.90 -11.36
CA THR A 253 48.76 5.94 -10.73
C THR A 253 47.82 6.57 -11.76
N PRO A 254 46.49 6.69 -11.49
CA PRO A 254 45.64 7.58 -12.27
C PRO A 254 45.80 9.04 -11.81
N SER A 255 45.67 9.95 -12.78
CA SER A 255 45.81 11.41 -12.70
C SER A 255 44.92 12.07 -11.62
N ALA A 256 45.43 13.18 -11.07
CA ALA A 256 44.85 14.01 -10.01
C ALA A 256 43.46 14.61 -10.33
N ALA A 257 42.91 14.42 -11.53
CA ALA A 257 41.53 14.83 -11.88
C ALA A 257 40.45 13.89 -11.29
N VAL A 258 40.79 12.66 -10.94
CA VAL A 258 39.83 11.69 -10.34
C VAL A 258 39.68 11.88 -8.82
N ALA A 259 40.65 12.55 -8.18
CA ALA A 259 40.67 12.72 -6.72
C ALA A 259 39.67 13.78 -6.18
N ALA A 260 39.09 14.61 -7.05
CA ALA A 260 38.17 15.68 -6.64
C ALA A 260 36.70 15.22 -6.52
N ALA A 261 36.33 14.04 -7.02
CA ALA A 261 34.96 13.51 -6.97
C ALA A 261 34.68 12.61 -5.74
N ALA A 262 35.68 12.30 -4.93
CA ALA A 262 35.60 11.29 -3.86
C ALA A 262 35.29 11.87 -2.47
N LYS A 263 34.34 12.82 -2.36
CA LYS A 263 33.92 13.40 -1.06
C LYS A 263 32.40 13.37 -0.79
N SER A 264 31.59 12.67 -1.58
CA SER A 264 30.23 12.30 -1.18
C SER A 264 30.20 10.85 -0.70
N LYS A 265 29.52 10.59 0.41
CA LYS A 265 29.23 9.21 0.86
C LYS A 265 28.44 8.50 -0.24
N PRO A 266 28.71 7.22 -0.56
CA PRO A 266 28.01 6.52 -1.64
C PRO A 266 26.51 6.39 -1.30
N VAL A 267 25.67 6.62 -2.31
CA VAL A 267 24.22 6.39 -2.29
C VAL A 267 23.97 4.90 -2.57
N ASP A 268 23.03 4.29 -1.87
CA ASP A 268 22.70 2.87 -2.03
C ASP A 268 21.68 2.65 -3.15
N VAL A 269 20.69 3.54 -3.27
CA VAL A 269 19.60 3.39 -4.25
C VAL A 269 19.26 4.71 -4.92
N ALA A 270 19.12 4.70 -6.25
CA ALA A 270 18.48 5.80 -6.98
C ALA A 270 17.01 5.48 -7.24
N VAL A 271 16.10 6.36 -6.82
CA VAL A 271 14.68 6.30 -7.13
C VAL A 271 14.34 7.43 -8.10
N ILE A 272 13.86 7.08 -9.30
CA ILE A 272 13.59 8.04 -10.37
C ILE A 272 12.09 8.28 -10.48
N GLY A 273 11.67 9.51 -10.18
CA GLY A 273 10.29 9.96 -10.14
C GLY A 273 9.75 10.00 -8.71
N SER A 274 9.13 11.12 -8.34
CA SER A 274 8.65 11.41 -6.99
C SER A 274 7.12 11.38 -6.86
N GLY A 275 6.45 10.63 -7.74
CA GLY A 275 5.04 10.28 -7.52
C GLY A 275 4.87 9.38 -6.29
N VAL A 276 3.63 8.98 -5.98
CA VAL A 276 3.34 8.14 -4.80
C VAL A 276 4.16 6.84 -4.80
N ALA A 277 4.41 6.25 -5.97
CA ALA A 277 5.23 5.04 -6.09
C ALA A 277 6.67 5.27 -5.63
N GLY A 278 7.30 6.33 -6.13
CA GLY A 278 8.69 6.68 -5.80
C GLY A 278 8.83 7.12 -4.35
N LEU A 279 7.95 8.01 -3.87
CA LEU A 279 7.95 8.46 -2.48
C LEU A 279 7.72 7.29 -1.50
N THR A 280 6.85 6.34 -1.84
CA THR A 280 6.63 5.15 -1.03
C THR A 280 7.88 4.26 -0.99
N ALA A 281 8.49 3.97 -2.15
CA ALA A 281 9.71 3.19 -2.22
C ALA A 281 10.86 3.86 -1.45
N THR A 282 11.05 5.16 -1.63
CA THR A 282 12.04 5.96 -0.90
C THR A 282 11.81 5.90 0.61
N LEU A 283 10.59 6.10 1.10
CA LEU A 283 10.32 6.08 2.54
C LEU A 283 10.59 4.69 3.15
N ARG A 284 10.22 3.61 2.45
CA ARG A 284 10.49 2.24 2.90
C ARG A 284 11.98 1.91 2.97
N LEU A 285 12.76 2.41 2.02
CA LEU A 285 14.23 2.27 2.01
C LEU A 285 14.86 3.06 3.15
N LEU A 286 14.45 4.32 3.34
CA LEU A 286 14.94 5.20 4.40
C LEU A 286 14.64 4.66 5.80
N ASP A 287 13.41 4.16 6.03
CA ASP A 287 12.99 3.53 7.28
C ASP A 287 13.87 2.32 7.66
N ARG A 288 14.53 1.70 6.67
CA ARG A 288 15.44 0.56 6.85
C ARG A 288 16.92 0.97 6.90
N GLY A 289 17.23 2.26 6.84
CA GLY A 289 18.59 2.79 6.96
C GLY A 289 19.34 3.04 5.64
N ALA A 290 18.68 2.91 4.48
CA ALA A 290 19.33 3.16 3.20
C ALA A 290 19.70 4.64 3.03
N LYS A 291 20.71 4.91 2.19
CA LYS A 291 20.93 6.20 1.56
C LYS A 291 20.30 6.21 0.18
N VAL A 292 19.36 7.12 -0.04
CA VAL A 292 18.54 7.17 -1.25
C VAL A 292 18.74 8.50 -1.96
N ALA A 293 19.03 8.44 -3.27
CA ALA A 293 18.87 9.58 -4.16
C ALA A 293 17.46 9.55 -4.77
N LEU A 294 16.60 10.49 -4.38
CA LEU A 294 15.29 10.67 -5.00
C LEU A 294 15.42 11.74 -6.09
N ILE A 295 15.26 11.34 -7.35
CA ILE A 295 15.51 12.18 -8.51
C ILE A 295 14.19 12.47 -9.23
N ASP A 296 13.88 13.74 -9.48
CA ASP A 296 12.73 14.15 -10.28
C ASP A 296 13.11 15.19 -11.33
N LYS A 297 12.59 15.03 -12.56
CA LYS A 297 12.84 15.97 -13.65
C LYS A 297 12.10 17.29 -13.47
N GLU A 298 10.99 17.26 -12.74
CA GLU A 298 10.25 18.46 -12.41
C GLU A 298 10.88 19.14 -11.20
N LYS A 299 10.68 20.46 -11.09
CA LYS A 299 11.07 21.21 -9.89
C LYS A 299 10.20 20.85 -8.68
N ARG A 300 8.99 20.34 -8.91
CA ARG A 300 8.03 19.99 -7.86
C ARG A 300 7.79 18.50 -7.85
N LEU A 301 7.77 17.95 -6.64
CA LEU A 301 7.56 16.53 -6.44
C LEU A 301 6.07 16.16 -6.57
N GLY A 302 5.79 14.89 -6.92
CA GLY A 302 4.44 14.31 -6.89
C GLY A 302 3.83 13.91 -8.23
N GLY A 303 4.30 14.49 -9.34
CA GLY A 303 3.84 14.15 -10.70
C GLY A 303 2.32 14.12 -10.85
N ASN A 304 1.79 13.11 -11.56
CA ASN A 304 0.34 12.94 -11.70
C ASN A 304 -0.35 12.49 -10.40
N SER A 305 0.37 11.89 -9.45
CA SER A 305 -0.21 11.44 -8.19
C SER A 305 -0.77 12.62 -7.38
N ALA A 306 -0.10 13.77 -7.41
CA ALA A 306 -0.57 15.00 -6.75
C ALA A 306 -1.91 15.52 -7.31
N LYS A 307 -2.26 15.15 -8.55
CA LYS A 307 -3.51 15.54 -9.23
C LYS A 307 -4.68 14.59 -8.97
N ALA A 308 -4.47 13.49 -8.24
CA ALA A 308 -5.53 12.53 -7.96
C ALA A 308 -6.62 13.12 -7.04
N SER A 309 -7.89 12.92 -7.40
CA SER A 309 -9.03 13.50 -6.69
C SER A 309 -9.91 12.48 -5.96
N SER A 310 -10.25 11.36 -6.62
CA SER A 310 -11.37 10.53 -6.15
C SER A 310 -11.06 9.66 -4.92
N GLY A 311 -9.85 9.09 -4.84
CA GLY A 311 -9.40 8.33 -3.66
C GLY A 311 -8.42 7.20 -4.00
N ILE A 312 -8.05 6.44 -2.97
CA ILE A 312 -7.21 5.24 -3.03
C ILE A 312 -8.04 4.02 -2.61
N ASN A 313 -7.97 2.92 -3.35
CA ASN A 313 -8.75 1.74 -3.00
C ASN A 313 -8.12 0.95 -1.85
N GLY A 314 -8.95 0.38 -0.98
CA GLY A 314 -8.53 -0.49 0.11
C GLY A 314 -9.67 -1.35 0.60
N CYS A 315 -9.47 -2.67 0.61
CA CYS A 315 -10.48 -3.61 1.06
C CYS A 315 -10.21 -4.05 2.51
N CYS A 316 -11.25 -4.03 3.34
CA CYS A 316 -11.24 -4.50 4.73
C CYS A 316 -10.20 -3.89 5.71
N PRO A 317 -9.75 -2.61 5.62
CA PRO A 317 -8.93 -2.03 6.67
C PRO A 317 -9.72 -1.84 7.98
N ASP A 318 -9.04 -1.92 9.12
CA ASP A 318 -9.72 -2.01 10.42
C ASP A 318 -10.62 -0.78 10.73
N HIS A 319 -10.25 0.41 10.26
CA HIS A 319 -11.04 1.64 10.42
C HIS A 319 -12.31 1.71 9.57
N SER A 320 -12.46 0.82 8.58
CA SER A 320 -13.61 0.80 7.66
C SER A 320 -14.74 -0.15 8.07
N ARG A 321 -14.55 -0.94 9.15
CA ARG A 321 -15.48 -2.01 9.54
C ARG A 321 -16.78 -1.52 10.20
N SER A 322 -16.90 -0.23 10.56
CA SER A 322 -18.06 0.31 11.27
C SER A 322 -19.16 0.88 10.37
N ASP A 323 -18.86 1.22 9.11
CA ASP A 323 -19.80 1.92 8.23
C ASP A 323 -20.06 1.10 6.94
N HIS A 324 -21.27 0.55 6.80
CA HIS A 324 -21.91 0.08 5.56
C HIS A 324 -21.19 -0.92 4.62
N ASN A 325 -20.00 -1.43 4.97
CA ASN A 325 -19.16 -2.22 4.04
C ASN A 325 -18.86 -3.65 4.52
N VAL A 326 -19.77 -4.24 5.32
CA VAL A 326 -19.59 -5.58 5.92
C VAL A 326 -19.45 -6.68 4.85
N ASP A 327 -19.91 -6.42 3.62
CA ASP A 327 -19.94 -7.38 2.52
C ASP A 327 -18.77 -7.25 1.53
N ASP A 328 -17.94 -6.20 1.60
CA ASP A 328 -16.77 -6.10 0.72
C ASP A 328 -15.73 -7.15 1.09
N SER A 329 -15.06 -7.70 0.07
CA SER A 329 -14.08 -8.77 0.25
C SER A 329 -13.00 -8.72 -0.82
N ILE A 330 -11.84 -9.33 -0.52
CA ILE A 330 -10.75 -9.49 -1.48
C ILE A 330 -11.24 -10.17 -2.76
N ALA A 331 -12.12 -11.16 -2.65
CA ALA A 331 -12.69 -11.85 -3.80
C ALA A 331 -13.57 -10.92 -4.67
N ALA A 332 -14.44 -10.12 -4.04
CA ALA A 332 -15.26 -9.14 -4.77
C ALA A 332 -14.38 -8.07 -5.42
N PHE A 333 -13.35 -7.59 -4.73
CA PHE A 333 -12.43 -6.59 -5.26
C PHE A 333 -11.56 -7.14 -6.41
N ALA A 334 -11.09 -8.39 -6.32
CA ALA A 334 -10.41 -9.09 -7.40
C ALA A 334 -11.33 -9.22 -8.62
N ALA A 335 -12.58 -9.62 -8.43
CA ALA A 335 -13.56 -9.76 -9.49
C ALA A 335 -13.87 -8.43 -10.19
N ASP A 336 -14.07 -7.35 -9.44
CA ASP A 336 -14.27 -6.00 -10.00
C ASP A 336 -13.04 -5.56 -10.81
N THR A 337 -11.84 -5.79 -10.29
CA THR A 337 -10.57 -5.43 -10.94
C THR A 337 -10.35 -6.23 -12.22
N ALA A 338 -10.57 -7.55 -12.18
CA ALA A 338 -10.48 -8.45 -13.33
C ALA A 338 -11.50 -8.09 -14.43
N LYS A 339 -12.76 -7.85 -14.03
CA LYS A 339 -13.82 -7.40 -14.93
C LYS A 339 -13.44 -6.09 -15.61
N SER A 340 -12.91 -5.11 -14.87
CA SER A 340 -12.40 -3.87 -15.44
C SER A 340 -11.23 -4.13 -16.39
N ALA A 341 -10.28 -5.00 -16.01
CA ALA A 341 -9.12 -5.34 -16.82
C ALA A 341 -9.45 -6.16 -18.09
N LYS A 342 -10.71 -6.61 -18.24
CA LYS A 342 -11.21 -7.50 -19.30
C LYS A 342 -10.39 -8.78 -19.44
N ARG A 343 -9.98 -9.34 -18.31
CA ARG A 343 -9.25 -10.60 -18.22
C ARG A 343 -9.49 -11.25 -16.86
N GLU A 344 -9.18 -12.53 -16.75
CA GLU A 344 -9.14 -13.22 -15.46
C GLU A 344 -8.16 -12.54 -14.50
N ALA A 345 -8.41 -12.66 -13.20
CA ALA A 345 -7.55 -12.08 -12.17
C ALA A 345 -6.15 -12.72 -12.25
N SER A 346 -5.16 -11.93 -12.70
CA SER A 346 -3.75 -12.36 -12.73
C SER A 346 -3.15 -12.38 -11.33
N ASP A 347 -1.99 -13.02 -11.19
CA ASP A 347 -1.20 -13.00 -9.95
C ASP A 347 -0.85 -11.56 -9.50
N MET A 348 -0.75 -10.62 -10.44
CA MET A 348 -0.52 -9.20 -10.14
C MET A 348 -1.78 -8.51 -9.60
N ILE A 349 -2.96 -8.85 -10.14
CA ILE A 349 -4.25 -8.37 -9.61
C ILE A 349 -4.47 -8.91 -8.20
N GLN A 350 -4.22 -10.21 -7.99
CA GLN A 350 -4.34 -10.83 -6.66
C GLN A 350 -3.43 -10.16 -5.65
N LEU A 351 -2.14 -10.00 -5.98
CA LEU A 351 -1.19 -9.31 -5.13
C LEU A 351 -1.62 -7.87 -4.80
N LEU A 352 -2.12 -7.11 -5.79
CA LEU A 352 -2.63 -5.75 -5.59
C LEU A 352 -3.79 -5.71 -4.57
N VAL A 353 -4.79 -6.59 -4.73
CA VAL A 353 -5.97 -6.56 -3.87
C VAL A 353 -5.69 -7.12 -2.48
N GLU A 354 -4.91 -8.19 -2.37
CA GLU A 354 -4.51 -8.81 -1.09
C GLU A 354 -3.65 -7.87 -0.24
N SER A 355 -2.78 -7.08 -0.90
CA SER A 355 -1.91 -6.09 -0.23
C SER A 355 -2.63 -4.78 0.08
N SER A 356 -3.89 -4.62 -0.32
CA SER A 356 -4.59 -3.33 -0.21
C SER A 356 -4.84 -2.89 1.22
N LYS A 357 -5.17 -3.84 2.11
CA LYS A 357 -5.33 -3.57 3.54
C LYS A 357 -4.03 -3.01 4.14
N SER A 358 -2.94 -3.75 3.97
CA SER A 358 -1.63 -3.38 4.54
C SER A 358 -1.10 -2.07 3.98
N ALA A 359 -1.37 -1.77 2.70
CA ALA A 359 -0.99 -0.50 2.09
C ALA A 359 -1.68 0.70 2.77
N ILE A 360 -3.00 0.61 2.98
CA ILE A 360 -3.77 1.66 3.65
C ILE A 360 -3.34 1.82 5.12
N GLU A 361 -3.19 0.72 5.84
CA GLU A 361 -2.78 0.75 7.25
C GLU A 361 -1.36 1.29 7.42
N TRP A 362 -0.45 0.96 6.51
CA TRP A 362 0.89 1.52 6.51
C TRP A 362 0.87 3.03 6.27
N LEU A 363 0.09 3.51 5.29
CA LEU A 363 -0.04 4.95 5.03
C LEU A 363 -0.58 5.68 6.27
N LEU A 364 -1.68 5.20 6.84
CA LEU A 364 -2.26 5.77 8.06
C LEU A 364 -1.24 5.84 9.20
N LYS A 365 -0.52 4.74 9.44
CA LYS A 365 0.46 4.65 10.54
C LYS A 365 1.68 5.52 10.31
N ARG A 366 2.20 5.58 9.08
CA ARG A 366 3.45 6.29 8.79
C ARG A 366 3.27 7.77 8.55
N THR A 367 2.19 8.18 7.92
CA THR A 367 2.04 9.58 7.50
C THR A 367 0.96 10.32 8.29
N SER A 368 0.19 9.63 9.12
CA SER A 368 -0.97 10.19 9.83
C SER A 368 -2.00 10.84 8.91
N ILE A 369 -2.02 10.45 7.63
CA ILE A 369 -2.99 10.96 6.65
C ILE A 369 -4.41 10.58 7.03
N ASP A 370 -5.36 11.47 6.77
CA ASP A 370 -6.78 11.18 6.89
C ASP A 370 -7.27 10.35 5.68
N LEU A 371 -7.82 9.17 5.95
CA LEU A 371 -8.48 8.30 4.97
C LEU A 371 -9.84 7.81 5.49
N THR A 372 -10.54 8.66 6.24
CA THR A 372 -11.77 8.30 6.96
C THR A 372 -13.01 8.24 6.09
N LYS A 373 -13.04 8.93 4.95
CA LYS A 373 -14.20 8.90 4.03
C LYS A 373 -14.04 7.81 2.99
N MET A 374 -15.15 7.18 2.65
CA MET A 374 -15.22 6.18 1.58
C MET A 374 -16.30 6.54 0.57
N ALA A 375 -16.09 6.14 -0.68
CA ALA A 375 -17.11 6.20 -1.73
C ALA A 375 -17.04 4.97 -2.64
N GLN A 376 -18.13 4.76 -3.36
CA GLN A 376 -18.21 3.80 -4.47
C GLN A 376 -18.02 4.53 -5.80
N LEU A 377 -17.04 4.09 -6.57
CA LEU A 377 -16.77 4.62 -7.92
C LEU A 377 -17.35 3.70 -9.00
N GLY A 378 -17.34 4.17 -10.25
CA GLY A 378 -17.81 3.39 -11.40
C GLY A 378 -17.07 2.05 -11.55
N GLY A 379 -17.82 1.00 -11.84
CA GLY A 379 -17.29 -0.37 -11.96
C GLY A 379 -17.07 -1.13 -10.65
N HIS A 380 -17.20 -0.49 -9.49
CA HIS A 380 -17.12 -1.17 -8.20
C HIS A 380 -18.46 -1.77 -7.78
N SER A 381 -18.41 -2.95 -7.17
CA SER A 381 -19.55 -3.58 -6.50
C SER A 381 -19.81 -2.99 -5.10
N TYR A 382 -18.76 -2.50 -4.42
CA TYR A 382 -18.83 -1.94 -3.05
C TYR A 382 -18.00 -0.65 -2.91
N ALA A 383 -18.36 0.17 -1.92
CA ALA A 383 -17.59 1.36 -1.56
C ALA A 383 -16.24 0.95 -0.94
N ARG A 384 -15.12 1.30 -1.58
CA ARG A 384 -13.78 0.97 -1.06
C ARG A 384 -12.72 2.01 -1.40
N THR A 385 -13.14 3.15 -1.92
CA THR A 385 -12.25 4.22 -2.34
C THR A 385 -12.13 5.23 -1.19
N HIS A 386 -11.03 5.14 -0.46
CA HIS A 386 -10.70 5.95 0.71
C HIS A 386 -10.21 7.34 0.29
N ARG A 387 -10.62 8.36 1.03
CA ARG A 387 -10.21 9.75 0.82
C ARG A 387 -10.22 10.51 2.15
N PRO A 388 -9.51 11.64 2.25
CA PRO A 388 -9.59 12.47 3.44
C PRO A 388 -10.98 13.10 3.56
N SER A 389 -11.35 13.44 4.79
CA SER A 389 -12.56 14.21 5.10
C SER A 389 -12.48 15.64 4.58
N ASN A 390 -11.27 16.16 4.40
CA ASN A 390 -10.98 17.48 3.84
C ASN A 390 -9.79 17.42 2.86
N GLY A 391 -9.81 18.25 1.81
CA GLY A 391 -8.74 18.28 0.80
C GLY A 391 -8.84 17.20 -0.29
N MET A 392 -7.85 17.19 -1.19
CA MET A 392 -7.76 16.25 -2.31
C MET A 392 -6.77 15.13 -1.97
N ILE A 393 -7.19 13.87 -2.11
CA ILE A 393 -6.36 12.70 -1.77
C ILE A 393 -4.94 12.75 -2.37
N GLY A 394 -4.80 13.16 -3.63
CA GLY A 394 -3.52 13.15 -4.32
C GLY A 394 -2.53 14.13 -3.70
N ALA A 395 -2.97 15.37 -3.50
CA ALA A 395 -2.15 16.42 -2.89
C ALA A 395 -1.82 16.09 -1.44
N GLU A 396 -2.82 15.67 -0.65
CA GLU A 396 -2.66 15.29 0.76
C GLU A 396 -1.69 14.11 0.92
N LEU A 397 -1.83 13.07 0.09
CA LEU A 397 -0.97 11.87 0.15
C LEU A 397 0.46 12.16 -0.26
N VAL A 398 0.64 12.91 -1.36
CA VAL A 398 1.97 13.31 -1.83
C VAL A 398 2.66 14.17 -0.79
N TYR A 399 1.98 15.18 -0.24
CA TYR A 399 2.52 16.04 0.80
C TYR A 399 2.88 15.25 2.07
N ALA A 400 1.98 14.36 2.53
CA ALA A 400 2.22 13.56 3.72
C ALA A 400 3.44 12.63 3.58
N LEU A 401 3.63 12.02 2.40
CA LEU A 401 4.82 11.21 2.12
C LEU A 401 6.09 12.06 1.98
N GLN A 402 6.01 13.21 1.29
CA GLN A 402 7.14 14.13 1.15
C GLN A 402 7.65 14.61 2.51
N ARG A 403 6.73 14.99 3.41
CA ARG A 403 7.06 15.40 4.77
C ARG A 403 7.83 14.31 5.51
N GLU A 404 7.40 13.05 5.42
CA GLU A 404 8.10 11.93 6.07
C GLU A 404 9.47 11.66 5.45
N VAL A 405 9.60 11.75 4.12
CA VAL A 405 10.86 11.53 3.41
C VAL A 405 11.87 12.65 3.70
N LYS A 406 11.45 13.93 3.69
CA LYS A 406 12.32 15.09 3.92
C LYS A 406 12.97 15.09 5.32
N LYS A 407 12.39 14.42 6.32
CA LYS A 407 13.00 14.26 7.66
C LYS A 407 14.39 13.60 7.61
N PHE A 408 14.67 12.81 6.57
CA PHE A 408 15.94 12.11 6.41
C PHE A 408 17.02 12.94 5.72
N GLU A 409 16.73 14.15 5.22
CA GLU A 409 17.74 15.03 4.61
C GLU A 409 18.82 15.44 5.62
N SER A 410 18.41 15.81 6.83
CA SER A 410 19.32 16.26 7.89
C SER A 410 20.32 15.17 8.31
N SER A 411 19.91 13.89 8.24
CA SER A 411 20.78 12.73 8.51
C SER A 411 21.76 12.42 7.36
N GLY A 412 21.55 13.02 6.18
CA GLY A 412 22.26 12.70 4.95
C GLY A 412 21.87 11.36 4.33
N GLN A 413 20.81 10.71 4.81
CA GLN A 413 20.25 9.51 4.19
C GLN A 413 19.45 9.83 2.92
N LEU A 414 18.79 11.00 2.84
CA LEU A 414 18.14 11.43 1.63
C LEU A 414 18.99 12.43 0.86
N GLN A 415 19.21 12.16 -0.43
CA GLN A 415 19.65 13.14 -1.41
C GLN A 415 18.48 13.45 -2.35
N LEU A 416 17.91 14.65 -2.24
CA LEU A 416 16.83 15.08 -3.11
C LEU A 416 17.39 15.83 -4.34
N MET A 417 17.02 15.40 -5.55
CA MET A 417 17.51 15.96 -6.81
C MET A 417 16.33 16.37 -7.70
N GLN A 418 15.78 17.56 -7.46
CA GLN A 418 14.71 18.17 -8.28
C GLN A 418 15.26 18.84 -9.54
N GLY A 419 14.42 19.05 -10.54
CA GLY A 419 14.82 19.65 -11.81
C GLY A 419 15.92 18.86 -12.53
N THR A 420 15.99 17.56 -12.27
CA THR A 420 17.05 16.65 -12.71
C THR A 420 16.47 15.56 -13.58
N LYS A 421 16.73 15.64 -14.88
CA LYS A 421 16.23 14.67 -15.85
C LYS A 421 17.20 13.53 -15.99
N VAL A 422 16.81 12.32 -15.57
CA VAL A 422 17.57 11.11 -15.92
C VAL A 422 17.42 10.82 -17.41
N THR A 423 18.54 10.63 -18.10
CA THR A 423 18.62 10.49 -19.56
C THR A 423 18.95 9.08 -20.01
N SER A 424 19.67 8.29 -19.20
CA SER A 424 19.97 6.89 -19.50
C SER A 424 20.30 6.07 -18.25
N LEU A 425 20.16 4.74 -18.39
CA LEU A 425 20.60 3.75 -17.41
C LEU A 425 22.02 3.28 -17.78
N LEU A 426 22.92 3.28 -16.80
CA LEU A 426 24.30 2.83 -16.99
C LEU A 426 24.38 1.32 -16.72
N GLN A 427 25.03 0.56 -17.61
CA GLN A 427 25.21 -0.88 -17.47
C GLN A 427 26.69 -1.29 -17.43
N ASP A 428 27.00 -2.32 -16.65
CA ASP A 428 28.28 -3.01 -16.73
C ASP A 428 28.32 -4.07 -17.84
N GLY A 429 29.47 -4.73 -18.01
CA GLY A 429 29.66 -5.78 -19.04
C GLY A 429 28.79 -7.04 -18.86
N SER A 430 28.12 -7.21 -17.71
CA SER A 430 27.17 -8.29 -17.46
C SER A 430 25.71 -7.90 -17.80
N GLY A 431 25.48 -6.62 -18.13
CA GLY A 431 24.14 -6.08 -18.36
C GLY A 431 23.38 -5.72 -17.09
N ARG A 432 24.07 -5.67 -15.93
CA ARG A 432 23.51 -5.12 -14.68
C ARG A 432 23.49 -3.60 -14.76
N VAL A 433 22.40 -2.99 -14.31
CA VAL A 433 22.31 -1.54 -14.11
C VAL A 433 23.13 -1.15 -12.88
N THR A 434 24.05 -0.20 -13.05
CA THR A 434 25.02 0.24 -12.02
C THR A 434 24.96 1.74 -11.76
N GLY A 435 23.93 2.41 -12.27
CA GLY A 435 23.77 3.85 -12.11
C GLY A 435 22.93 4.49 -13.20
N VAL A 436 22.90 5.81 -13.17
CA VAL A 436 22.09 6.64 -14.05
C VAL A 436 22.89 7.82 -14.57
N ALA A 437 22.70 8.20 -15.83
CA ALA A 437 23.13 9.51 -16.33
C ALA A 437 21.98 10.50 -16.26
N TYR A 438 22.27 11.75 -15.95
CA TYR A 438 21.25 12.79 -15.80
C TYR A 438 21.72 14.14 -16.34
N GLU A 439 20.76 15.01 -16.58
CA GLU A 439 20.95 16.43 -16.90
C GLU A 439 20.30 17.28 -15.81
N GLN A 440 21.05 18.25 -15.27
CA GLN A 440 20.54 19.22 -14.29
C GLN A 440 21.11 20.61 -14.62
N GLY A 441 20.24 21.60 -14.80
CA GLY A 441 20.66 22.97 -15.11
C GLY A 441 21.51 23.11 -16.38
N GLY A 442 21.31 22.22 -17.36
CA GLY A 442 22.08 22.16 -18.61
C GLY A 442 23.45 21.47 -18.49
N ALA A 443 23.80 20.94 -17.31
CA ALA A 443 25.01 20.14 -17.11
C ALA A 443 24.67 18.65 -17.07
N GLU A 444 25.51 17.83 -17.70
CA GLU A 444 25.43 16.37 -17.63
C GLU A 444 26.16 15.83 -16.40
N GLY A 445 25.62 14.78 -15.81
CA GLY A 445 26.18 14.09 -14.65
C GLY A 445 25.89 12.59 -14.66
N GLN A 446 26.57 11.87 -13.78
CA GLN A 446 26.33 10.45 -13.55
C GLN A 446 26.26 10.18 -12.05
N LEU A 447 25.36 9.28 -11.66
CA LEU A 447 25.24 8.77 -10.31
C LEU A 447 25.36 7.25 -10.36
N LEU A 448 26.46 6.72 -9.82
CA LEU A 448 26.68 5.28 -9.70
C LEU A 448 25.98 4.78 -8.42
N VAL A 449 25.11 3.79 -8.59
CA VAL A 449 24.36 3.15 -7.49
C VAL A 449 24.18 1.66 -7.81
N PRO A 450 24.19 0.77 -6.81
CA PRO A 450 24.01 -0.65 -7.04
C PRO A 450 22.58 -1.01 -7.49
N GLU A 451 21.58 -0.23 -7.06
CA GLU A 451 20.16 -0.50 -7.33
C GLU A 451 19.43 0.77 -7.82
N THR A 452 18.60 0.63 -8.85
CA THR A 452 17.81 1.72 -9.44
C THR A 452 16.34 1.34 -9.50
N VAL A 453 15.46 2.27 -9.08
CA VAL A 453 14.00 2.12 -9.12
C VAL A 453 13.40 3.12 -10.10
N LEU A 454 12.69 2.63 -11.12
CA LEU A 454 11.87 3.45 -12.00
C LEU A 454 10.47 3.65 -11.41
N ALA A 455 10.12 4.89 -11.10
CA ALA A 455 8.80 5.32 -10.64
C ALA A 455 8.30 6.54 -11.44
N THR A 456 8.57 6.53 -12.74
CA THR A 456 8.50 7.71 -13.63
C THR A 456 7.11 8.02 -14.20
N GLY A 457 6.08 7.26 -13.82
CA GLY A 457 4.73 7.40 -14.37
C GLY A 457 4.59 6.96 -15.84
N GLY A 458 3.43 7.26 -16.43
CA GLY A 458 3.04 6.84 -17.79
C GLY A 458 3.44 7.79 -18.93
N PHE A 459 2.79 7.61 -20.07
CA PHE A 459 3.06 8.31 -21.34
C PHE A 459 1.83 8.99 -21.97
N ALA A 460 0.76 9.21 -21.19
CA ALA A 460 -0.51 9.74 -21.68
C ALA A 460 -0.45 11.20 -22.17
N ASN A 461 0.65 11.92 -21.93
CA ASN A 461 0.92 13.23 -22.51
C ASN A 461 2.14 13.23 -23.44
N ASP A 462 2.59 12.05 -23.89
CA ASP A 462 3.75 11.98 -24.77
C ASP A 462 3.39 12.47 -26.18
N ARG A 463 3.74 13.72 -26.47
CA ARG A 463 3.61 14.37 -27.78
C ARG A 463 4.96 14.58 -28.47
N THR A 464 6.00 13.91 -27.99
CA THR A 464 7.37 14.08 -28.52
C THR A 464 7.58 13.36 -29.86
N ASN A 465 8.71 13.60 -30.52
CA ASN A 465 9.10 12.90 -31.74
C ASN A 465 9.32 11.39 -31.55
N THR A 466 9.59 10.95 -30.32
CA THR A 466 9.74 9.55 -29.92
C THR A 466 8.49 9.03 -29.19
N SER A 467 7.33 9.61 -29.51
CA SER A 467 6.11 9.41 -28.73
C SER A 467 5.67 7.95 -28.68
N LEU A 468 5.60 7.40 -27.46
CA LEU A 468 5.02 6.07 -27.23
C LEU A 468 3.52 6.08 -27.52
N LEU A 469 2.83 7.17 -27.21
CA LEU A 469 1.41 7.31 -27.49
C LEU A 469 1.13 7.33 -28.99
N ALA A 470 1.87 8.11 -29.78
CA ALA A 470 1.73 8.14 -31.23
C ALA A 470 2.09 6.80 -31.87
N LYS A 471 3.07 6.09 -31.32
CA LYS A 471 3.50 4.76 -31.79
C LYS A 471 2.41 3.69 -31.58
N HIS A 472 1.76 3.69 -30.42
CA HIS A 472 0.87 2.60 -30.02
C HIS A 472 -0.62 2.93 -30.20
N ARG A 473 -1.02 4.19 -30.08
CA ARG A 473 -2.41 4.68 -30.16
C ARG A 473 -2.50 6.06 -30.82
N PRO A 474 -2.11 6.18 -32.11
CA PRO A 474 -2.17 7.45 -32.84
C PRO A 474 -3.60 8.02 -32.93
N ASP A 475 -4.61 7.14 -32.91
CA ASP A 475 -6.03 7.50 -32.88
C ASP A 475 -6.42 8.34 -31.64
N LEU A 476 -5.67 8.20 -30.55
CA LEU A 476 -5.93 8.91 -29.30
C LEU A 476 -5.28 10.30 -29.23
N LEU A 477 -4.41 10.67 -30.18
CA LEU A 477 -3.74 11.96 -30.18
C LEU A 477 -4.71 13.15 -30.25
N ARG A 478 -5.93 12.93 -30.77
CA ARG A 478 -6.98 13.96 -30.87
C ARG A 478 -7.56 14.39 -29.51
N PHE A 479 -7.45 13.56 -28.48
CA PHE A 479 -8.04 13.86 -27.19
C PHE A 479 -7.12 14.75 -26.35
N PRO A 480 -7.67 15.73 -25.61
CA PRO A 480 -6.94 16.41 -24.55
C PRO A 480 -6.61 15.43 -23.42
N THR A 481 -5.78 15.84 -22.46
CA THR A 481 -5.29 14.97 -21.37
C THR A 481 -5.48 15.59 -19.99
N THR A 482 -5.50 14.78 -18.93
CA THR A 482 -5.41 15.26 -17.54
C THR A 482 -3.99 15.25 -17.00
N ASN A 483 -3.05 14.72 -17.78
CA ASN A 483 -1.67 14.49 -17.34
C ASN A 483 -0.84 15.77 -17.42
N GLY A 484 0.16 15.91 -16.55
CA GLY A 484 1.15 16.96 -16.72
C GLY A 484 2.03 16.74 -17.95
N GLU A 485 2.74 17.78 -18.38
CA GLU A 485 3.67 17.74 -19.52
C GLU A 485 4.83 16.76 -19.29
N TRP A 486 5.08 16.40 -18.03
CA TRP A 486 6.08 15.41 -17.64
C TRP A 486 5.73 13.95 -17.97
N ALA A 487 4.47 13.62 -18.26
CA ALA A 487 4.04 12.23 -18.49
C ALA A 487 4.37 11.75 -19.92
N THR A 488 5.67 11.62 -20.22
CA THR A 488 6.24 11.38 -21.55
C THR A 488 6.87 10.00 -21.73
N GLY A 489 6.72 9.09 -20.75
CA GLY A 489 7.23 7.72 -20.82
C GLY A 489 8.76 7.59 -20.79
N ASP A 490 9.49 8.57 -20.26
CA ASP A 490 10.96 8.61 -20.29
C ASP A 490 11.59 7.38 -19.64
N GLY A 491 11.09 6.94 -18.48
CA GLY A 491 11.58 5.73 -17.81
C GLY A 491 11.37 4.45 -18.62
N MET A 492 10.22 4.32 -19.30
CA MET A 492 9.96 3.20 -20.20
C MET A 492 10.95 3.22 -21.38
N LYS A 493 11.16 4.38 -22.00
CA LYS A 493 12.11 4.54 -23.12
C LYS A 493 13.53 4.13 -22.72
N MET A 494 13.98 4.57 -21.55
CA MET A 494 15.31 4.19 -21.01
C MET A 494 15.42 2.69 -20.75
N ALA A 495 14.41 2.08 -20.12
CA ALA A 495 14.42 0.64 -19.86
C ALA A 495 14.37 -0.20 -21.16
N MET A 496 13.54 0.20 -22.13
CA MET A 496 13.45 -0.45 -23.44
C MET A 496 14.78 -0.40 -24.19
N ALA A 497 15.52 0.72 -24.09
CA ALA A 497 16.82 0.88 -24.74
C ALA A 497 17.86 -0.16 -24.27
N ILE A 498 17.71 -0.70 -23.06
CA ILE A 498 18.59 -1.74 -22.50
C ILE A 498 17.95 -3.15 -22.51
N GLY A 499 16.87 -3.33 -23.28
CA GLY A 499 16.25 -4.63 -23.52
C GLY A 499 15.13 -5.04 -22.55
N ALA A 500 14.60 -4.12 -21.74
CA ALA A 500 13.40 -4.40 -20.95
C ALA A 500 12.20 -4.72 -21.85
N GLY A 501 11.41 -5.72 -21.45
CA GLY A 501 10.15 -6.05 -22.10
C GLY A 501 9.05 -5.04 -21.78
N THR A 502 8.00 -5.04 -22.60
CA THR A 502 6.79 -4.23 -22.38
C THR A 502 5.55 -5.08 -22.62
N VAL A 503 4.44 -4.67 -22.02
CA VAL A 503 3.14 -5.34 -22.14
C VAL A 503 2.04 -4.29 -22.19
N ASP A 504 0.93 -4.62 -22.86
CA ASP A 504 -0.30 -3.82 -22.91
C ASP A 504 -0.11 -2.36 -23.41
N MET A 505 0.95 -2.07 -24.20
CA MET A 505 1.30 -0.69 -24.63
C MET A 505 0.20 0.04 -25.44
N ASP A 506 -0.72 -0.69 -26.06
CA ASP A 506 -1.89 -0.17 -26.77
C ASP A 506 -3.07 0.17 -25.82
N LYS A 507 -2.99 -0.27 -24.56
CA LYS A 507 -4.02 -0.06 -23.53
C LYS A 507 -3.79 1.29 -22.84
N VAL A 508 -4.44 2.31 -23.38
CA VAL A 508 -4.47 3.69 -22.84
C VAL A 508 -5.92 4.06 -22.53
N GLN A 509 -6.17 4.48 -21.30
CA GLN A 509 -7.50 4.82 -20.81
C GLN A 509 -7.85 6.28 -21.06
N ILE A 510 -9.09 6.48 -21.49
CA ILE A 510 -9.76 7.77 -21.52
C ILE A 510 -10.65 7.88 -20.28
N HIS A 511 -10.55 8.99 -19.55
CA HIS A 511 -11.53 9.35 -18.54
C HIS A 511 -12.71 10.07 -19.21
N PRO A 512 -13.98 9.74 -18.89
CA PRO A 512 -15.14 10.33 -19.58
C PRO A 512 -15.34 11.82 -19.29
N THR A 513 -14.78 12.32 -18.19
CA THR A 513 -15.08 13.65 -17.66
C THR A 513 -13.81 14.44 -17.31
N GLY A 514 -13.34 15.29 -18.23
CA GLY A 514 -12.40 16.38 -17.98
C GLY A 514 -13.13 17.72 -18.17
N PHE A 515 -12.98 18.66 -17.23
CA PHE A 515 -13.62 19.95 -17.35
C PHE A 515 -13.03 20.76 -18.50
N VAL A 516 -13.91 21.39 -19.26
CA VAL A 516 -13.53 22.44 -20.21
C VAL A 516 -13.60 23.77 -19.48
N ASP A 517 -12.47 24.45 -19.38
CA ASP A 517 -12.41 25.80 -18.87
C ASP A 517 -13.02 26.76 -19.91
N PRO A 518 -14.09 27.51 -19.58
CA PRO A 518 -14.69 28.44 -20.53
C PRO A 518 -13.75 29.60 -20.93
N THR A 519 -12.71 29.86 -20.15
CA THR A 519 -11.69 30.88 -20.45
C THR A 519 -10.56 30.37 -21.34
N ASP A 520 -10.34 29.06 -21.39
CA ASP A 520 -9.42 28.41 -22.33
C ASP A 520 -9.95 27.03 -22.77
N VAL A 521 -10.92 27.08 -23.68
CA VAL A 521 -11.54 25.89 -24.28
C VAL A 521 -10.51 25.04 -25.03
N SER A 522 -9.44 25.67 -25.55
CA SER A 522 -8.41 25.02 -26.37
C SER A 522 -7.31 24.29 -25.59
N ALA A 523 -7.23 24.50 -24.28
CA ALA A 523 -6.19 23.91 -23.43
C ALA A 523 -6.03 22.40 -23.69
N SER A 524 -4.82 21.96 -24.05
CA SER A 524 -4.54 20.54 -24.29
C SER A 524 -4.60 19.71 -23.01
N THR A 525 -4.34 20.35 -21.86
CA THR A 525 -4.46 19.75 -20.53
C THR A 525 -5.72 20.27 -19.83
N LYS A 526 -6.57 19.35 -19.35
CA LYS A 526 -7.84 19.66 -18.67
C LYS A 526 -7.77 19.29 -17.19
N VAL A 527 -8.53 20.02 -16.37
CA VAL A 527 -8.76 19.63 -14.97
C VAL A 527 -9.67 18.42 -14.94
N LEU A 528 -9.25 17.36 -14.25
CA LEU A 528 -10.06 16.17 -14.10
C LEU A 528 -11.35 16.50 -13.33
N CYS A 529 -12.51 16.22 -13.93
CA CYS A 529 -13.76 16.09 -13.19
C CYS A 529 -13.76 14.69 -12.57
N GLY A 530 -13.44 14.60 -11.27
CA GLY A 530 -13.23 13.32 -10.59
C GLY A 530 -14.41 12.37 -10.75
N GLU A 531 -14.15 11.07 -10.87
CA GLU A 531 -15.19 10.03 -10.95
C GLU A 531 -16.15 10.07 -9.75
N MET A 532 -15.65 10.54 -8.59
CA MET A 532 -16.46 10.88 -7.42
C MET A 532 -17.67 11.76 -7.75
N MET A 533 -17.58 12.70 -8.69
CA MET A 533 -18.69 13.60 -9.04
C MET A 533 -19.90 12.81 -9.59
N ARG A 534 -19.64 11.71 -10.31
CA ARG A 534 -20.68 10.74 -10.72
C ARG A 534 -21.04 9.80 -9.57
N GLY A 535 -20.05 9.38 -8.78
CA GLY A 535 -20.22 8.56 -7.57
C GLY A 535 -21.21 9.14 -6.56
N VAL A 536 -21.16 10.45 -6.33
CA VAL A 536 -22.09 11.15 -5.43
C VAL A 536 -23.52 11.26 -6.01
N GLY A 537 -23.73 10.93 -7.29
CA GLY A 537 -25.02 10.97 -7.96
C GLY A 537 -25.10 11.86 -9.20
N GLY A 538 -24.00 12.48 -9.62
CA GLY A 538 -23.98 13.39 -10.77
C GLY A 538 -24.40 12.74 -12.09
N ILE A 539 -25.15 13.51 -12.88
CA ILE A 539 -25.76 13.05 -14.14
C ILE A 539 -25.02 13.64 -15.33
N LEU A 540 -24.89 12.85 -16.39
CA LEU A 540 -24.35 13.29 -17.67
C LEU A 540 -25.48 13.50 -18.69
N VAL A 541 -25.44 14.63 -19.41
CA VAL A 541 -26.39 14.97 -20.47
C VAL A 541 -25.67 15.30 -21.77
N SER A 542 -26.26 14.90 -22.89
CA SER A 542 -25.81 15.29 -24.23
C SER A 542 -26.07 16.77 -24.51
N PRO A 543 -25.54 17.34 -25.59
CA PRO A 543 -25.90 18.70 -26.03
C PRO A 543 -27.40 18.89 -26.30
N GLN A 544 -28.18 17.81 -26.43
CA GLN A 544 -29.64 17.83 -26.60
C GLN A 544 -30.40 17.83 -25.26
N GLY A 545 -29.70 17.85 -24.12
CA GLY A 545 -30.31 17.89 -22.80
C GLY A 545 -30.86 16.54 -22.32
N THR A 546 -30.43 15.44 -22.92
CA THR A 546 -30.90 14.08 -22.58
C THR A 546 -29.79 13.24 -21.96
N ARG A 547 -30.13 12.44 -20.95
CA ARG A 547 -29.27 11.35 -20.48
C ARG A 547 -29.05 10.31 -21.59
N PHE A 548 -27.92 9.62 -21.53
CA PHE A 548 -27.52 8.66 -22.56
C PHE A 548 -26.77 7.43 -22.00
N VAL A 549 -26.51 7.36 -20.69
CA VAL A 549 -25.68 6.29 -20.11
C VAL A 549 -25.96 6.09 -18.62
N ASN A 550 -25.67 4.90 -18.10
CA ASN A 550 -25.47 4.68 -16.67
C ASN A 550 -24.11 5.27 -16.27
N GLU A 551 -24.14 6.37 -15.52
CA GLU A 551 -22.98 7.17 -15.13
C GLU A 551 -21.98 6.43 -14.22
N LEU A 552 -22.36 5.28 -13.66
CA LEU A 552 -21.50 4.42 -12.82
C LEU A 552 -20.98 3.19 -13.56
N SER A 553 -21.21 3.12 -14.88
CA SER A 553 -20.57 2.11 -15.73
C SER A 553 -19.04 2.29 -15.73
N PRO A 554 -18.28 1.24 -16.08
CA PRO A 554 -16.85 1.37 -16.36
C PRO A 554 -16.56 2.49 -17.37
N ARG A 555 -15.38 3.13 -17.24
CA ARG A 555 -15.02 4.34 -17.99
C ARG A 555 -15.12 4.18 -19.50
N ASP A 556 -14.67 3.04 -20.03
CA ASP A 556 -14.75 2.71 -21.44
C ASP A 556 -16.19 2.69 -21.95
N LYS A 557 -17.15 2.18 -21.17
CA LYS A 557 -18.58 2.20 -21.50
C LYS A 557 -19.19 3.59 -21.47
N VAL A 558 -18.77 4.45 -20.54
CA VAL A 558 -19.20 5.85 -20.53
C VAL A 558 -18.66 6.60 -21.74
N VAL A 559 -17.38 6.38 -22.09
CA VAL A 559 -16.76 6.99 -23.26
C VAL A 559 -17.36 6.46 -24.57
N GLU A 560 -17.64 5.16 -24.67
CA GLU A 560 -18.32 4.56 -25.83
C GLU A 560 -19.69 5.21 -26.06
N ALA A 561 -20.49 5.34 -24.99
CA ALA A 561 -21.79 6.01 -25.06
C ALA A 561 -21.67 7.51 -25.42
N GLN A 562 -20.62 8.21 -24.97
CA GLN A 562 -20.33 9.58 -25.41
C GLN A 562 -20.03 9.63 -26.91
N LEU A 563 -19.19 8.73 -27.42
CA LEU A 563 -18.84 8.70 -28.85
C LEU A 563 -20.04 8.34 -29.74
N GLU A 564 -20.95 7.48 -29.26
CA GLU A 564 -22.18 7.11 -29.97
C GLU A 564 -23.14 8.28 -30.16
N THR A 565 -23.11 9.31 -29.31
CA THR A 565 -23.92 10.53 -29.53
C THR A 565 -23.41 11.36 -30.71
N GLY A 566 -22.15 11.17 -31.13
CA GLY A 566 -21.48 12.00 -32.12
C GLY A 566 -21.10 13.40 -31.63
N ALA A 567 -21.30 13.71 -30.35
CA ALA A 567 -20.91 14.99 -29.74
C ALA A 567 -19.51 14.94 -29.13
N ASP A 568 -18.83 16.08 -29.12
CA ASP A 568 -17.51 16.21 -28.49
C ASP A 568 -17.60 16.60 -27.00
N GLU A 569 -18.69 17.25 -26.60
CA GLU A 569 -18.86 17.84 -25.28
C GLU A 569 -20.20 17.51 -24.63
N PHE A 570 -20.21 17.50 -23.30
CA PHE A 570 -21.34 17.06 -22.49
C PHE A 570 -21.53 17.95 -21.27
N GLY A 571 -22.72 17.89 -20.68
CA GLY A 571 -23.03 18.54 -19.40
C GLY A 571 -22.95 17.58 -18.23
N LEU A 572 -22.36 18.02 -17.12
CA LEU A 572 -22.50 17.41 -15.79
C LEU A 572 -23.53 18.20 -14.99
N ILE A 573 -24.44 17.52 -14.30
CA ILE A 573 -25.45 18.12 -13.41
C ILE A 573 -25.33 17.52 -12.00
N LEU A 574 -25.34 18.38 -10.98
CA LEU A 574 -25.39 18.02 -9.56
C LEU A 574 -26.52 18.77 -8.85
N ASN A 575 -27.16 18.14 -7.88
CA ASN A 575 -28.03 18.82 -6.91
C ASN A 575 -27.25 19.26 -5.65
N GLU A 576 -27.92 19.97 -4.75
CA GLU A 576 -27.29 20.48 -3.51
C GLU A 576 -26.79 19.35 -2.59
N ALA A 577 -27.49 18.20 -2.52
CA ALA A 577 -27.05 17.05 -1.72
C ALA A 577 -25.74 16.46 -2.25
N MET A 578 -25.65 16.24 -3.56
CA MET A 578 -24.43 15.82 -4.25
C MET A 578 -23.30 16.81 -4.04
N ALA A 579 -23.59 18.11 -4.16
CA ALA A 579 -22.60 19.17 -4.01
C ALA A 579 -22.04 19.22 -2.58
N LYS A 580 -22.91 19.11 -1.58
CA LYS A 580 -22.55 19.05 -0.16
C LYS A 580 -21.66 17.85 0.15
N GLU A 581 -21.96 16.67 -0.40
CA GLU A 581 -21.16 15.47 -0.18
C GLU A 581 -19.79 15.50 -0.88
N ALA A 582 -19.74 16.09 -2.08
CA ALA A 582 -18.51 16.32 -2.82
C ALA A 582 -17.60 17.37 -2.14
N GLY A 583 -18.19 18.29 -1.37
CA GLY A 583 -17.50 19.22 -0.47
C GLY A 583 -16.44 20.06 -1.19
N LYS A 584 -15.17 19.95 -0.75
CA LYS A 584 -14.03 20.69 -1.32
C LYS A 584 -13.86 20.56 -2.82
N HIS A 585 -14.32 19.47 -3.44
CA HIS A 585 -14.29 19.34 -4.89
C HIS A 585 -15.16 20.42 -5.56
N VAL A 586 -16.40 20.61 -5.07
CA VAL A 586 -17.31 21.61 -5.64
C VAL A 586 -16.82 23.02 -5.34
N GLU A 587 -16.31 23.28 -4.14
CA GLU A 587 -15.69 24.57 -3.81
C GLU A 587 -14.56 24.91 -4.78
N LEU A 588 -13.60 23.99 -4.95
CA LEU A 588 -12.47 24.14 -5.86
C LEU A 588 -12.91 24.37 -7.31
N TYR A 589 -13.81 23.52 -7.82
CA TYR A 589 -14.26 23.61 -9.21
C TYR A 589 -15.09 24.87 -9.47
N THR A 590 -15.89 25.32 -8.50
CA THR A 590 -16.65 26.58 -8.60
C THR A 590 -15.71 27.78 -8.61
N LYS A 591 -14.70 27.81 -7.72
CA LYS A 591 -13.70 28.89 -7.68
C LYS A 591 -12.84 28.96 -8.94
N LYS A 592 -12.58 27.81 -9.58
CA LYS A 592 -11.92 27.74 -10.89
C LYS A 592 -12.83 28.08 -12.07
N GLY A 593 -14.11 28.38 -11.84
CA GLY A 593 -15.08 28.65 -12.91
C GLY A 593 -15.49 27.42 -13.73
N LEU A 594 -15.19 26.21 -13.24
CA LEU A 594 -15.47 24.93 -13.92
C LEU A 594 -16.85 24.36 -13.55
N LEU A 595 -17.39 24.77 -12.40
CA LEU A 595 -18.77 24.52 -11.99
C LEU A 595 -19.50 25.84 -11.79
N THR A 596 -20.73 25.92 -12.28
CA THR A 596 -21.60 27.09 -12.18
C THR A 596 -22.89 26.74 -11.44
N LYS A 597 -23.33 27.60 -10.52
CA LYS A 597 -24.65 27.46 -9.88
C LYS A 597 -25.73 28.03 -10.79
N VAL A 598 -26.80 27.27 -10.99
CA VAL A 598 -27.97 27.67 -11.79
C VAL A 598 -29.26 27.37 -11.02
N LYS A 599 -30.37 27.99 -11.42
CA LYS A 599 -31.67 27.81 -10.78
C LYS A 599 -32.59 26.96 -11.65
N GLY A 600 -32.87 25.74 -11.19
CA GLY A 600 -33.77 24.78 -11.84
C GLY A 600 -33.36 24.38 -13.26
N VAL A 601 -34.26 23.65 -13.92
CA VAL A 601 -34.05 23.16 -15.30
C VAL A 601 -33.87 24.31 -16.30
N ALA A 602 -34.64 25.40 -16.16
CA ALA A 602 -34.50 26.56 -17.03
C ALA A 602 -33.08 27.16 -16.97
N GLY A 603 -32.51 27.29 -15.77
CA GLY A 603 -31.15 27.76 -15.60
C GLY A 603 -30.09 26.82 -16.20
N ILE A 604 -30.31 25.50 -16.15
CA ILE A 604 -29.44 24.55 -16.86
C ILE A 604 -29.51 24.79 -18.37
N ALA A 605 -30.72 24.92 -18.92
CA ALA A 605 -30.93 25.09 -20.36
C ALA A 605 -30.32 26.40 -20.88
N GLU A 606 -30.51 27.50 -20.15
CA GLU A 606 -29.88 28.80 -20.45
C GLU A 606 -28.36 28.72 -20.40
N TRP A 607 -27.81 28.07 -19.36
CA TRP A 607 -26.36 27.86 -19.27
C TRP A 607 -25.83 27.02 -20.43
N MET A 608 -26.48 25.89 -20.74
CA MET A 608 -26.06 24.99 -21.82
C MET A 608 -26.03 25.70 -23.18
N ALA A 609 -27.05 26.49 -23.51
CA ALA A 609 -27.13 27.25 -24.76
C ALA A 609 -26.22 28.50 -24.79
N GLY A 610 -25.66 28.90 -23.64
CA GLY A 610 -24.78 30.06 -23.52
C GLY A 610 -23.36 29.80 -24.01
N SER A 611 -22.57 30.87 -24.13
CA SER A 611 -21.18 30.81 -24.60
C SER A 611 -20.25 30.00 -23.69
N SER A 612 -20.53 29.97 -22.39
CA SER A 612 -19.82 29.17 -21.39
C SER A 612 -20.40 27.75 -21.23
N GLY A 613 -21.47 27.43 -21.95
CA GLY A 613 -22.20 26.17 -21.91
C GLY A 613 -21.56 25.06 -22.74
N VAL A 614 -22.38 24.09 -23.15
CA VAL A 614 -21.93 22.88 -23.85
C VAL A 614 -21.95 23.13 -25.36
N ALA A 615 -20.83 22.88 -26.05
CA ALA A 615 -20.80 23.05 -27.50
C ALA A 615 -21.83 22.14 -28.21
N GLY A 616 -22.54 22.70 -29.19
CA GLY A 616 -23.61 22.02 -29.91
C GLY A 616 -24.98 22.09 -29.22
N ALA A 617 -25.07 22.57 -27.98
CA ALA A 617 -26.34 22.88 -27.34
C ALA A 617 -26.86 24.23 -27.87
N SER A 618 -28.11 24.25 -28.30
CA SER A 618 -28.79 25.44 -28.81
C SER A 618 -30.26 25.39 -28.47
N ASP A 619 -30.94 26.54 -28.54
CA ASP A 619 -32.36 26.69 -28.18
C ASP A 619 -32.67 26.29 -26.72
N ALA A 620 -32.52 27.27 -25.82
CA ALA A 620 -32.78 27.09 -24.39
C ALA A 620 -34.22 26.58 -24.10
N SER A 621 -35.21 26.91 -24.94
CA SER A 621 -36.58 26.43 -24.71
C SER A 621 -36.73 24.95 -25.02
N ALA A 622 -36.16 24.49 -26.14
CA ALA A 622 -36.12 23.06 -26.47
C ALA A 622 -35.34 22.25 -25.43
N LEU A 623 -34.19 22.78 -25.00
CA LEU A 623 -33.35 22.17 -23.95
C LEU A 623 -34.10 22.04 -22.63
N ALA A 624 -34.82 23.08 -22.19
CA ALA A 624 -35.57 23.03 -20.94
C ALA A 624 -36.59 21.89 -20.94
N ASN A 625 -37.33 21.70 -22.03
CA ASN A 625 -38.30 20.60 -22.16
C ASN A 625 -37.61 19.22 -22.15
N ALA A 626 -36.50 19.07 -22.87
CA ALA A 626 -35.76 17.81 -22.93
C ALA A 626 -35.15 17.44 -21.57
N LEU A 627 -34.54 18.41 -20.88
CA LEU A 627 -33.97 18.25 -19.54
C LEU A 627 -35.05 17.92 -18.51
N GLU A 628 -36.18 18.62 -18.54
CA GLU A 628 -37.28 18.37 -17.61
C GLU A 628 -37.80 16.94 -17.77
N SER A 629 -38.03 16.49 -19.01
CA SER A 629 -38.42 15.12 -19.31
C SER A 629 -37.37 14.10 -18.87
N SER A 630 -36.09 14.34 -19.18
CA SER A 630 -35.00 13.41 -18.88
C SER A 630 -34.75 13.28 -17.38
N LEU A 631 -34.76 14.38 -16.63
CA LEU A 631 -34.55 14.38 -15.18
C LEU A 631 -35.79 13.86 -14.41
N ALA A 632 -37.00 14.12 -14.90
CA ALA A 632 -38.21 13.50 -14.35
C ALA A 632 -38.20 11.98 -14.53
N ALA A 633 -37.79 11.48 -15.71
CA ALA A 633 -37.62 10.05 -15.96
C ALA A 633 -36.55 9.43 -15.04
N TYR A 634 -35.42 10.12 -14.82
CA TYR A 634 -34.40 9.70 -13.86
C TYR A 634 -34.98 9.57 -12.43
N ASN A 635 -35.72 10.57 -11.96
CA ASN A 635 -36.34 10.54 -10.64
C ASN A 635 -37.35 9.40 -10.49
N ALA A 636 -38.16 9.16 -11.52
CA ALA A 636 -39.09 8.04 -11.55
C ALA A 636 -38.38 6.69 -11.52
N ALA A 637 -37.28 6.54 -12.27
CA ALA A 637 -36.46 5.33 -12.28
C ALA A 637 -35.74 5.10 -10.94
N ALA A 638 -35.25 6.16 -10.29
CA ALA A 638 -34.65 6.10 -8.97
C ALA A 638 -35.63 5.56 -7.93
N ALA A 639 -36.90 5.99 -7.98
CA ALA A 639 -37.96 5.47 -7.13
C ALA A 639 -38.30 3.99 -7.41
N GLN A 640 -38.07 3.51 -8.64
CA GLN A 640 -38.28 2.12 -9.05
C GLN A 640 -37.05 1.23 -8.79
N GLY A 641 -35.89 1.81 -8.53
CA GLY A 641 -34.62 1.11 -8.30
C GLY A 641 -33.90 0.63 -9.56
N ARG A 642 -34.37 0.99 -10.77
CA ARG A 642 -33.69 0.67 -12.04
C ARG A 642 -34.08 1.64 -13.16
N ASP A 643 -33.11 2.05 -13.99
CA ASP A 643 -33.36 2.82 -15.23
C ASP A 643 -33.14 2.03 -16.52
N GLU A 644 -33.44 2.66 -17.65
CA GLU A 644 -33.28 2.10 -19.00
C GLU A 644 -31.83 1.75 -19.37
N PHE A 645 -30.85 2.41 -18.73
CA PHE A 645 -29.42 2.17 -18.93
C PHE A 645 -28.89 1.07 -17.99
N GLY A 646 -29.76 0.43 -17.21
CA GLY A 646 -29.41 -0.62 -16.26
C GLY A 646 -28.75 -0.12 -14.97
N LYS A 647 -28.82 1.19 -14.69
CA LYS A 647 -28.41 1.77 -13.41
C LYS A 647 -29.35 1.28 -12.32
N VAL A 648 -28.78 0.82 -11.20
CA VAL A 648 -29.53 0.33 -10.02
C VAL A 648 -29.18 1.08 -8.74
N TYR A 649 -28.16 1.94 -8.78
CA TYR A 649 -27.70 2.74 -7.66
C TYR A 649 -27.89 4.22 -7.97
N PHE A 650 -28.74 4.89 -7.19
CA PHE A 650 -29.23 6.26 -7.39
C PHE A 650 -28.94 7.14 -6.18
N HIS A 651 -27.66 7.30 -5.85
CA HIS A 651 -27.23 8.10 -4.70
C HIS A 651 -27.64 9.57 -4.83
N ASN A 652 -28.06 10.17 -3.72
CA ASN A 652 -28.57 11.55 -3.65
C ASN A 652 -29.72 11.90 -4.62
N ALA A 653 -30.45 10.90 -5.11
CA ALA A 653 -31.72 11.11 -5.81
C ALA A 653 -32.87 11.38 -4.81
N PRO A 654 -33.95 12.07 -5.22
CA PRO A 654 -34.21 12.65 -6.55
C PRO A 654 -33.47 13.97 -6.80
N ILE A 655 -33.40 14.38 -8.07
CA ILE A 655 -32.94 15.73 -8.48
C ILE A 655 -34.13 16.70 -8.43
N PRO A 656 -34.09 17.74 -7.59
CA PRO A 656 -35.12 18.77 -7.56
C PRO A 656 -35.05 19.64 -8.82
N LEU A 657 -36.14 19.72 -9.58
CA LEU A 657 -36.17 20.35 -10.91
C LEU A 657 -36.22 21.90 -10.86
N ASN A 658 -36.54 22.47 -9.70
CA ASN A 658 -36.76 23.90 -9.49
C ASN A 658 -35.85 24.54 -8.43
N GLU A 659 -34.94 23.76 -7.83
CA GLU A 659 -33.97 24.24 -6.83
C GLU A 659 -32.64 24.65 -7.46
N THR A 660 -31.68 25.06 -6.63
CA THR A 660 -30.31 25.32 -7.06
C THR A 660 -29.64 24.03 -7.50
N LEU A 661 -29.02 24.08 -8.68
CA LEU A 661 -28.26 22.99 -9.28
C LEU A 661 -26.86 23.50 -9.66
N TYR A 662 -25.92 22.58 -9.85
CA TYR A 662 -24.56 22.88 -10.29
C TYR A 662 -24.34 22.22 -11.63
N VAL A 663 -23.73 22.96 -12.56
CA VAL A 663 -23.49 22.51 -13.92
C VAL A 663 -22.04 22.70 -14.32
N GLY A 664 -21.51 21.77 -15.10
CA GLY A 664 -20.14 21.82 -15.61
C GLY A 664 -20.02 21.26 -17.01
N ARG A 665 -19.16 21.88 -17.82
CA ARG A 665 -18.87 21.47 -19.20
C ARG A 665 -17.73 20.44 -19.20
N ILE A 666 -17.94 19.29 -19.82
CA ILE A 666 -16.99 18.17 -19.78
C ILE A 666 -16.72 17.55 -21.15
N VAL A 667 -15.54 16.95 -21.30
CA VAL A 667 -15.09 16.18 -22.48
C VAL A 667 -14.36 14.89 -22.08
N PRO A 668 -14.32 13.87 -22.94
CA PRO A 668 -13.40 12.73 -22.77
C PRO A 668 -11.93 13.18 -22.83
N VAL A 669 -11.08 12.63 -21.95
CA VAL A 669 -9.68 13.02 -21.80
C VAL A 669 -8.75 11.82 -21.63
N LEU A 670 -7.59 11.82 -22.28
CA LEU A 670 -6.50 10.88 -21.99
C LEU A 670 -6.09 10.96 -20.53
N HIS A 671 -5.95 9.80 -19.88
CA HIS A 671 -5.86 9.78 -18.42
C HIS A 671 -4.77 8.88 -17.86
N TYR A 672 -4.69 7.62 -18.30
CA TYR A 672 -3.78 6.65 -17.69
C TYR A 672 -3.30 5.62 -18.71
N CYS A 673 -2.03 5.21 -18.64
CA CYS A 673 -1.43 4.19 -19.48
C CYS A 673 -1.34 2.86 -18.70
N MET A 674 -2.15 1.86 -19.08
CA MET A 674 -2.09 0.54 -18.43
C MET A 674 -0.93 -0.31 -18.93
N GLY A 675 -0.45 -0.02 -20.14
CA GLY A 675 0.77 -0.59 -20.67
C GLY A 675 2.03 0.06 -20.13
N GLY A 676 3.09 -0.73 -20.04
CA GLY A 676 4.38 -0.29 -19.55
C GLY A 676 5.41 -1.40 -19.57
N ILE A 677 6.51 -1.21 -18.83
CA ILE A 677 7.56 -2.23 -18.71
C ILE A 677 7.06 -3.46 -17.96
N THR A 678 7.47 -4.64 -18.42
CA THR A 678 7.16 -5.91 -17.74
C THR A 678 8.00 -6.04 -16.49
N PHE A 679 7.37 -6.53 -15.41
CA PHE A 679 8.00 -6.73 -14.12
C PHE A 679 7.40 -7.94 -13.40
N ASN A 680 8.11 -8.49 -12.42
CA ASN A 680 7.59 -9.58 -11.59
C ASN A 680 6.90 -9.07 -10.31
N GLN A 681 6.32 -9.98 -9.51
CA GLN A 681 5.66 -9.65 -8.24
C GLN A 681 6.57 -8.97 -7.20
N MET A 682 7.90 -9.05 -7.36
CA MET A 682 8.88 -8.41 -6.47
C MET A 682 9.33 -7.03 -6.95
N GLY A 683 8.83 -6.55 -8.09
CA GLY A 683 9.24 -5.27 -8.66
C GLY A 683 10.43 -5.33 -9.63
N ASP A 684 11.02 -6.50 -9.88
CA ASP A 684 12.18 -6.59 -10.78
C ASP A 684 11.75 -6.41 -12.23
N VAL A 685 12.47 -5.58 -12.98
CA VAL A 685 12.21 -5.38 -14.41
C VAL A 685 12.62 -6.62 -15.19
N LEU A 686 11.75 -7.07 -16.09
CA LEU A 686 11.97 -8.24 -16.94
C LEU A 686 12.34 -7.82 -18.37
N ARG A 687 13.27 -8.56 -18.97
CA ARG A 687 13.56 -8.51 -20.41
C ARG A 687 12.45 -9.17 -21.21
N THR A 688 12.50 -9.02 -22.53
CA THR A 688 11.57 -9.66 -23.47
C THR A 688 11.56 -11.19 -23.40
N ASP A 689 12.65 -11.81 -22.95
CA ASP A 689 12.77 -13.26 -22.74
C ASP A 689 12.31 -13.72 -21.35
N GLY A 690 11.85 -12.80 -20.50
CA GLY A 690 11.41 -13.05 -19.13
C GLY A 690 12.54 -13.08 -18.09
N SER A 691 13.81 -12.91 -18.48
CA SER A 691 14.93 -12.80 -17.54
C SER A 691 14.93 -11.45 -16.82
N VAL A 692 15.42 -11.40 -15.58
CA VAL A 692 15.53 -10.15 -14.80
C VAL A 692 16.65 -9.27 -15.36
N VAL A 693 16.39 -7.96 -15.49
CA VAL A 693 17.42 -6.93 -15.69
C VAL A 693 18.05 -6.64 -14.32
N PRO A 694 19.29 -7.11 -14.03
CA PRO A 694 19.85 -7.00 -12.68
C PRO A 694 20.08 -5.53 -12.31
N GLY A 695 19.79 -5.17 -11.06
CA GLY A 695 19.95 -3.80 -10.56
C GLY A 695 18.82 -2.83 -10.93
N LEU A 696 17.76 -3.29 -11.61
CA LEU A 696 16.66 -2.45 -12.07
C LEU A 696 15.30 -2.94 -11.57
N HIS A 697 14.58 -2.05 -10.89
CA HIS A 697 13.23 -2.27 -10.36
C HIS A 697 12.27 -1.22 -10.91
N ALA A 698 10.97 -1.49 -10.80
CA ALA A 698 9.94 -0.55 -11.21
C ALA A 698 8.67 -0.62 -10.36
N ALA A 699 8.00 0.52 -10.20
CA ALA A 699 6.73 0.62 -9.48
C ALA A 699 5.83 1.73 -10.05
N GLY A 700 4.51 1.51 -9.99
CA GLY A 700 3.49 2.44 -10.47
C GLY A 700 3.27 2.39 -11.99
N GLU A 701 2.70 3.45 -12.55
CA GLU A 701 2.24 3.54 -13.96
C GLU A 701 3.36 3.38 -15.02
N VAL A 702 4.63 3.38 -14.62
CA VAL A 702 5.71 3.01 -15.55
C VAL A 702 5.62 1.53 -15.96
N THR A 703 4.98 0.70 -15.15
CA THR A 703 4.84 -0.75 -15.33
C THR A 703 3.57 -1.13 -16.09
N GLY A 704 3.57 -2.31 -16.70
CA GLY A 704 2.40 -2.88 -17.38
C GLY A 704 1.97 -4.23 -16.80
N GLY A 705 0.73 -4.63 -17.11
CA GLY A 705 0.21 -5.98 -16.80
C GLY A 705 -0.68 -6.09 -15.56
N VAL A 706 -0.78 -5.03 -14.75
CA VAL A 706 -1.64 -5.00 -13.55
C VAL A 706 -3.10 -4.75 -13.92
N HIS A 707 -3.37 -3.77 -14.80
CA HIS A 707 -4.73 -3.26 -15.05
C HIS A 707 -5.36 -3.73 -16.36
N GLY A 708 -4.63 -4.50 -17.17
CA GLY A 708 -5.10 -4.99 -18.46
C GLY A 708 -5.68 -3.91 -19.38
N GLU A 709 -6.87 -4.14 -19.92
CA GLU A 709 -7.46 -3.23 -20.91
C GLU A 709 -8.06 -1.95 -20.33
N ASN A 710 -8.44 -1.95 -19.05
CA ASN A 710 -9.05 -0.79 -18.41
C ASN A 710 -8.84 -0.82 -16.89
N ARG A 711 -8.26 0.27 -16.37
CA ARG A 711 -8.01 0.42 -14.93
C ARG A 711 -9.28 0.82 -14.17
N LEU A 712 -9.53 0.14 -13.05
CA LEU A 712 -10.60 0.50 -12.12
C LEU A 712 -10.26 1.81 -11.36
N GLY A 713 -11.25 2.68 -11.13
CA GLY A 713 -11.08 3.93 -10.38
C GLY A 713 -10.43 3.68 -9.01
N GLY A 714 -9.48 4.51 -8.57
CA GLY A 714 -8.78 4.34 -7.29
C GLY A 714 -7.63 3.30 -7.26
N ASN A 715 -7.56 2.35 -8.20
CA ASN A 715 -6.49 1.33 -8.22
C ASN A 715 -5.10 1.91 -8.53
N SER A 716 -4.98 3.08 -9.17
CA SER A 716 -3.67 3.66 -9.50
C SER A 716 -2.89 4.11 -8.26
N LEU A 717 -3.54 4.78 -7.30
CA LEU A 717 -2.84 5.15 -6.05
C LEU A 717 -2.50 3.91 -5.24
N LEU A 718 -3.39 2.91 -5.24
CA LEU A 718 -3.15 1.64 -4.57
C LEU A 718 -1.95 0.89 -5.17
N GLU A 719 -1.87 0.78 -6.50
CA GLU A 719 -0.73 0.19 -7.20
C GLU A 719 0.57 0.89 -6.84
N CYS A 720 0.59 2.22 -6.90
CA CYS A 720 1.76 3.01 -6.53
C CYS A 720 2.23 2.67 -5.11
N THR A 721 1.31 2.63 -4.13
CA THR A 721 1.67 2.32 -2.73
C THR A 721 2.08 0.86 -2.54
N VAL A 722 1.38 -0.10 -3.15
CA VAL A 722 1.68 -1.54 -3.01
C VAL A 722 3.03 -1.87 -3.63
N PHE A 723 3.22 -1.59 -4.91
CA PHE A 723 4.47 -1.96 -5.59
C PHE A 723 5.64 -1.07 -5.18
N GLY A 724 5.40 0.19 -4.82
CA GLY A 724 6.40 1.03 -4.17
C GLY A 724 6.85 0.43 -2.83
N SER A 725 5.90 -0.11 -2.04
CA SER A 725 6.24 -0.78 -0.78
C SER A 725 7.04 -2.05 -1.01
N ILE A 726 6.59 -2.92 -1.93
CA ILE A 726 7.27 -4.17 -2.26
C ILE A 726 8.72 -3.91 -2.68
N VAL A 727 8.94 -2.98 -3.61
CA VAL A 727 10.30 -2.65 -4.08
C VAL A 727 11.15 -2.11 -2.94
N GLY A 728 10.62 -1.16 -2.16
CA GLY A 728 11.36 -0.54 -1.05
C GLY A 728 11.66 -1.49 0.11
N GLU A 729 10.86 -2.54 0.31
CA GLU A 729 11.09 -3.61 1.30
C GLU A 729 12.03 -4.71 0.79
N LYS A 730 12.00 -4.99 -0.52
CA LYS A 730 12.78 -6.06 -1.14
C LYS A 730 14.24 -5.69 -1.39
N ILE A 731 14.53 -4.44 -1.74
CA ILE A 731 15.91 -4.04 -2.06
C ILE A 731 16.80 -4.21 -0.84
N GLU A 732 17.93 -4.88 -1.02
CA GLU A 732 18.96 -5.08 0.00
C GLU A 732 20.09 -4.05 -0.18
N PHE A 733 20.68 -3.62 0.92
CA PHE A 733 21.79 -2.66 0.96
C PHE A 733 22.62 -2.89 2.23
N GLU A 734 23.90 -2.50 2.19
CA GLU A 734 24.78 -2.62 3.35
C GLU A 734 24.59 -1.43 4.30
N VAL A 735 24.08 -1.70 5.50
CA VAL A 735 24.07 -0.70 6.57
C VAL A 735 25.46 -0.62 7.16
N VAL A 736 26.25 0.36 6.75
CA VAL A 736 27.52 0.66 7.42
C VAL A 736 27.19 1.36 8.73
N GLU A 737 27.25 0.63 9.85
CA GLU A 737 27.20 1.24 11.19
C GLU A 737 28.29 2.31 11.27
N ALA A 738 27.90 3.54 11.61
CA ALA A 738 28.86 4.58 11.91
C ALA A 738 29.68 4.10 13.10
N ALA A 739 30.97 3.82 12.89
CA ALA A 739 31.90 3.51 13.96
C ALA A 739 31.73 4.57 15.06
N ALA A 740 31.31 4.13 16.24
CA ALA A 740 31.18 4.98 17.41
C ALA A 740 32.52 5.73 17.59
N ALA A 741 32.53 7.01 17.23
CA ALA A 741 33.65 7.87 17.51
C ALA A 741 33.74 7.96 19.03
N SER A 742 34.75 7.30 19.60
CA SER A 742 35.07 7.42 21.01
C SER A 742 35.40 8.87 21.31
N GLU A 743 34.47 9.58 21.96
CA GLU A 743 34.72 10.91 22.51
C GLU A 743 35.77 10.79 23.62
N GLY A 744 37.01 11.16 23.28
CA GLY A 744 38.06 11.44 24.23
C GLY A 744 37.81 12.80 24.88
N SER A 745 37.53 12.78 26.18
CA SER A 745 37.41 13.93 27.06
C SER A 745 38.60 14.90 26.97
N ALA A 746 38.32 16.17 26.70
CA ALA A 746 39.19 17.28 27.07
C ALA A 746 38.32 18.45 27.57
N GLU A 747 38.40 18.68 28.88
CA GLU A 747 37.82 19.83 29.58
C GLU A 747 38.42 21.14 29.07
N ALA A 748 37.59 22.17 28.90
CA ALA A 748 38.03 23.56 28.97
C ALA A 748 36.87 24.50 29.35
N GLY A 749 36.90 24.96 30.60
CA GLY A 749 36.79 26.38 30.96
C GLY A 749 35.50 27.13 30.66
N VAL A 750 34.68 27.30 31.69
CA VAL A 750 33.67 28.35 31.80
C VAL A 750 34.33 29.73 31.72
N ASN A 751 33.86 30.60 30.84
CA ASN A 751 33.90 32.05 31.05
C ASN A 751 32.78 32.74 30.25
N GLU A 752 31.84 33.32 31.00
CA GLU A 752 30.86 34.29 30.54
C GLU A 752 31.49 35.68 30.36
N ALA A 753 30.79 36.48 29.53
CA ALA A 753 30.80 37.94 29.38
C ALA A 753 31.84 38.57 28.43
N ALA A 754 31.38 38.90 27.22
CA ALA A 754 31.25 40.30 26.81
C ALA A 754 30.26 40.43 25.63
N ALA A 755 29.09 41.01 25.92
CA ALA A 755 28.09 41.41 24.94
C ALA A 755 28.43 42.76 24.31
N VAL A 756 28.38 42.85 22.97
CA VAL A 756 27.86 44.04 22.23
C VAL A 756 27.34 43.60 20.84
N GLY A 757 26.02 43.66 20.64
CA GLY A 757 25.43 44.36 19.48
C GLY A 757 24.84 43.56 18.28
N GLY A 758 23.53 43.28 18.34
CA GLY A 758 22.56 43.20 17.21
C GLY A 758 22.23 41.79 16.69
N GLY A 759 21.08 41.15 16.91
CA GLY A 759 19.71 41.59 17.22
C GLY A 759 18.88 41.64 15.92
N GLY A 760 17.88 40.79 15.66
CA GLY A 760 17.28 39.74 16.49
C GLY A 760 16.26 38.87 15.73
N ALA A 761 15.87 37.75 16.36
CA ALA A 761 14.77 36.89 15.95
C ALA A 761 14.11 36.31 17.21
N VAL A 762 13.30 37.13 17.89
CA VAL A 762 12.22 36.71 18.81
C VAL A 762 11.20 37.88 18.85
N GLY A 763 10.13 37.83 18.06
CA GLY A 763 9.11 38.89 18.08
C GLY A 763 8.06 38.94 16.96
N ALA A 764 7.98 37.98 16.04
CA ALA A 764 7.12 38.13 14.85
C ALA A 764 5.61 37.90 15.09
N ALA A 765 5.21 37.11 16.11
CA ALA A 765 3.80 36.81 16.40
C ALA A 765 2.99 37.97 17.02
N SER A 766 3.59 39.14 17.31
CA SER A 766 2.89 40.30 17.92
C SER A 766 2.78 41.52 16.99
N ARG A 767 3.40 41.49 15.80
CA ARG A 767 3.35 42.59 14.84
C ARG A 767 1.98 42.62 14.16
N LYS A 768 1.26 43.73 14.28
CA LYS A 768 0.05 43.99 13.49
C LYS A 768 0.43 44.48 12.10
N ILE A 769 -0.10 43.85 11.06
CA ILE A 769 0.08 44.23 9.66
C ILE A 769 -1.27 44.70 9.13
N SER A 770 -1.32 45.93 8.59
CA SER A 770 -2.55 46.47 7.98
C SER A 770 -2.79 45.85 6.60
N ARG A 771 -4.03 45.92 6.09
CA ARG A 771 -4.33 45.48 4.72
C ARG A 771 -3.54 46.25 3.65
N ALA A 772 -3.28 47.54 3.90
CA ALA A 772 -2.48 48.38 3.00
C ALA A 772 -1.01 47.91 2.95
N GLU A 773 -0.43 47.59 4.10
CA GLU A 773 0.93 47.06 4.21
C GLU A 773 1.03 45.67 3.56
N LEU A 774 0.10 44.76 3.87
CA LEU A 774 0.03 43.46 3.20
C LEU A 774 -0.01 43.62 1.68
N SER A 775 -0.84 44.52 1.16
CA SER A 775 -0.98 44.76 -0.28
C SER A 775 0.27 45.34 -0.98
N ALA A 776 1.21 45.90 -0.22
CA ALA A 776 2.49 46.39 -0.74
C ALA A 776 3.51 45.25 -0.93
N HIS A 777 3.35 44.12 -0.23
CA HIS A 777 4.24 42.96 -0.26
C HIS A 777 3.79 41.90 -1.27
N LYS A 778 3.43 42.33 -2.48
CA LYS A 778 3.09 41.40 -3.59
C LYS A 778 4.32 40.69 -4.14
N ASP A 779 5.44 41.40 -4.22
CA ASP A 779 6.70 40.87 -4.76
C ASP A 779 7.42 40.01 -3.72
N ASP A 780 7.21 40.28 -2.42
CA ASP A 780 7.70 39.48 -1.29
C ASP A 780 6.73 38.34 -0.91
N VAL A 781 5.71 38.07 -1.74
CA VAL A 781 4.77 36.93 -1.60
C VAL A 781 4.16 36.81 -0.19
N TRP A 782 3.82 37.93 0.45
CA TRP A 782 3.15 37.88 1.74
C TRP A 782 1.68 37.52 1.55
N VAL A 783 1.19 36.53 2.29
CA VAL A 783 -0.22 36.10 2.23
C VAL A 783 -0.76 36.00 3.65
N ALA A 784 -1.92 36.60 3.90
CA ALA A 784 -2.61 36.36 5.16
C ALA A 784 -3.45 35.09 5.07
N ILE A 785 -3.32 34.21 6.06
CA ILE A 785 -4.06 32.95 6.19
C ILE A 785 -4.49 32.80 7.67
N HIS A 786 -5.80 32.67 7.91
CA HIS A 786 -6.42 32.66 9.25
C HIS A 786 -5.94 33.81 10.16
N GLY A 787 -5.82 35.02 9.59
CA GLY A 787 -5.39 36.21 10.31
C GLY A 787 -3.90 36.30 10.64
N LYS A 788 -3.08 35.31 10.27
CA LYS A 788 -1.61 35.40 10.34
C LYS A 788 -1.04 35.73 8.97
N VAL A 789 -0.05 36.60 8.90
CA VAL A 789 0.63 36.95 7.65
C VAL A 789 1.90 36.12 7.56
N TYR A 790 2.03 35.37 6.46
CA TYR A 790 3.15 34.51 6.17
C TYR A 790 3.98 35.10 5.04
N ASP A 791 5.31 35.06 5.17
CA ASP A 791 6.22 35.25 4.04
C ASP A 791 6.44 33.92 3.34
N LEU A 792 5.75 33.72 2.21
CA LEU A 792 5.82 32.47 1.47
C LEU A 792 6.85 32.51 0.34
N SER A 793 7.72 33.52 0.29
CA SER A 793 8.73 33.67 -0.78
C SER A 793 9.62 32.43 -0.91
N GLY A 794 10.02 31.84 0.22
CA GLY A 794 10.86 30.64 0.24
C GLY A 794 10.14 29.36 -0.19
N PHE A 795 8.81 29.33 -0.12
CA PHE A 795 8.00 28.15 -0.41
C PHE A 795 7.26 28.23 -1.75
N VAL A 796 7.18 29.40 -2.37
CA VAL A 796 6.35 29.64 -3.56
C VAL A 796 6.68 28.66 -4.70
N GLU A 797 7.96 28.40 -4.91
CA GLU A 797 8.46 27.49 -5.95
C GLU A 797 8.26 26.01 -5.58
N GLU A 798 8.13 25.70 -4.29
CA GLU A 798 7.93 24.35 -3.76
C GLU A 798 6.46 23.93 -3.69
N HIS A 799 5.52 24.88 -3.76
CA HIS A 799 4.10 24.60 -3.60
C HIS A 799 3.58 23.59 -4.64
N PRO A 800 2.93 22.46 -4.24
CA PRO A 800 2.53 21.39 -5.16
C PRO A 800 1.62 21.83 -6.32
N ALA A 801 0.80 22.87 -6.15
CA ALA A 801 -0.04 23.42 -7.22
C ALA A 801 0.66 24.49 -8.09
N GLY A 802 1.85 24.92 -7.71
CA GLY A 802 2.76 25.77 -8.49
C GLY A 802 2.81 27.20 -7.97
N PRO A 803 3.84 27.99 -8.33
CA PRO A 803 4.05 29.33 -7.78
C PRO A 803 2.84 30.23 -8.02
N GLU A 804 2.22 30.13 -9.19
CA GLU A 804 1.01 30.89 -9.53
C GLU A 804 -0.15 30.72 -8.56
N SER A 805 -0.26 29.57 -7.88
CA SER A 805 -1.34 29.34 -6.92
C SER A 805 -1.20 30.15 -5.63
N ILE A 806 0.03 30.55 -5.29
CA ILE A 806 0.33 31.42 -4.14
C ILE A 806 0.53 32.86 -4.61
N THR A 807 1.28 33.10 -5.69
CA THR A 807 1.56 34.48 -6.16
C THR A 807 0.31 35.24 -6.57
N LYS A 808 -0.75 34.56 -7.02
CA LYS A 808 -2.07 35.18 -7.26
C LYS A 808 -2.72 35.73 -5.98
N LEU A 809 -2.31 35.22 -4.82
CA LEU A 809 -2.79 35.64 -3.50
C LEU A 809 -1.82 36.57 -2.79
N ALA A 810 -0.65 36.84 -3.38
CA ALA A 810 0.36 37.71 -2.79
C ALA A 810 -0.22 39.11 -2.54
N GLY A 811 0.06 39.62 -1.35
CA GLY A 811 -0.47 40.86 -0.81
C GLY A 811 -1.97 40.85 -0.50
N THR A 812 -2.59 39.68 -0.32
CA THR A 812 -4.02 39.54 0.00
C THR A 812 -4.27 38.59 1.16
N ASP A 813 -5.50 38.63 1.70
CA ASP A 813 -6.01 37.58 2.58
C ASP A 813 -6.43 36.36 1.75
N GLY A 814 -5.55 35.37 1.74
CA GLY A 814 -5.70 34.13 1.01
C GLY A 814 -6.42 33.04 1.79
N THR A 815 -6.92 33.30 3.01
CA THR A 815 -7.55 32.30 3.89
C THR A 815 -8.60 31.46 3.15
N GLU A 816 -9.51 32.14 2.46
CA GLU A 816 -10.61 31.48 1.77
C GLU A 816 -10.14 30.57 0.62
N MET A 817 -9.05 30.95 -0.06
CA MET A 817 -8.45 30.16 -1.13
C MET A 817 -7.62 29.00 -0.59
N TYR A 818 -6.88 29.24 0.49
CA TYR A 818 -6.09 28.23 1.19
C TYR A 818 -6.98 27.08 1.67
N GLU A 819 -8.07 27.40 2.38
CA GLU A 819 -9.02 26.42 2.91
C GLU A 819 -9.70 25.56 1.84
N THR A 820 -9.67 25.95 0.55
CA THR A 820 -10.32 25.17 -0.51
C THR A 820 -9.54 23.93 -0.94
N VAL A 821 -8.23 23.94 -0.70
CA VAL A 821 -7.33 22.86 -1.12
C VAL A 821 -6.62 22.24 0.07
N HIS A 822 -6.31 23.04 1.10
CA HIS A 822 -5.44 22.67 2.21
C HIS A 822 -6.18 22.63 3.54
N ASN A 823 -5.62 21.89 4.49
CA ASN A 823 -6.08 21.87 5.87
C ASN A 823 -5.20 22.76 6.76
N GLU A 824 -5.79 23.38 7.78
CA GLU A 824 -5.10 24.34 8.67
C GLU A 824 -3.87 23.75 9.37
N GLN A 825 -3.84 22.44 9.62
CA GLN A 825 -2.70 21.80 10.30
C GLN A 825 -1.41 21.87 9.47
N MET A 826 -1.50 22.02 8.14
CA MET A 826 -0.31 22.21 7.29
C MET A 826 0.40 23.54 7.58
N LEU A 827 -0.27 24.53 8.19
CA LEU A 827 0.36 25.81 8.58
C LEU A 827 1.29 25.69 9.78
N ALA A 828 1.26 24.57 10.52
CA ALA A 828 2.15 24.35 11.66
C ALA A 828 3.63 24.34 11.25
N GLU A 829 3.93 23.98 10.00
CA GLU A 829 5.31 23.98 9.46
C GLU A 829 5.79 25.37 9.05
N PHE A 830 4.87 26.33 8.89
CA PHE A 830 5.15 27.70 8.47
C PHE A 830 5.16 28.67 9.66
N GLU A 831 5.22 28.17 10.90
CA GLU A 831 5.24 29.02 12.09
C GLU A 831 6.45 29.96 12.11
N THR A 832 7.58 29.53 11.54
CA THR A 832 8.79 30.35 11.40
C THR A 832 8.66 31.43 10.32
N ASP A 833 7.72 31.26 9.39
CA ASP A 833 7.49 32.16 8.27
C ASP A 833 6.41 33.22 8.58
N ILE A 834 5.85 33.20 9.79
CA ILE A 834 4.90 34.21 10.25
C ILE A 834 5.64 35.53 10.44
N VAL A 835 5.24 36.56 9.69
CA VAL A 835 5.78 37.92 9.77
C VAL A 835 4.88 38.88 10.57
N GLY A 836 3.65 38.48 10.88
CA GLY A 836 2.73 39.24 11.73
C GLY A 836 1.30 38.68 11.76
N ILE A 837 0.39 39.46 12.33
CA ILE A 837 -1.04 39.19 12.41
C ILE A 837 -1.77 40.29 11.63
N LEU A 838 -2.68 39.90 10.74
CA LEU A 838 -3.50 40.82 9.97
C LEU A 838 -4.44 41.60 10.90
N SER A 839 -4.36 42.92 10.85
CA SER A 839 -5.24 43.84 11.60
C SER A 839 -6.31 44.41 10.66
N ASP A 840 -7.52 44.58 11.18
CA ASP A 840 -8.66 45.19 10.46
C ASP A 840 -8.60 46.74 10.41
N ASP A 841 -7.50 47.34 10.89
CA ASP A 841 -7.27 48.80 10.90
C ASP A 841 -6.83 49.36 9.55
#